data_AF-A0A9P5MRU8-F1
#
_entry.id   AF-A0A9P5MRU8-F1
#
_cell.length_a   1.000
_cell.length_b   1.000
_cell.length_c   1.000
_cell.angle_alpha   90.00
_cell.angle_beta   90.00
_cell.angle_gamma   90.00
#
_symmetry.space_group_name_H-M   'P 1'
#
loop_
_entity.id
_entity.type
_entity.pdbx_description
1 polymer ?
#
loop_
_entity_poly.entity_id
_entity_poly.type
_entity_poly.pdbx_seq_one_letter_code
_entity_poly.pdbx_strand_id
1 'polypeptide(L)'
;MPPSLASEGSSDGHTFVPLNEETGTAHRIAREQAASPRDIQPLIAPALRHFSGSPLSRAGLLNPIPSHANSASAVSGSFLVCHSQNEIRARTVQLSSVPVTFSRPSSSPYAQPPTPRVPDTEALVMHNVEAGTPAFIFPPPSESVRSLPLEHAHELVETPTSSSFNLTESTSTLDARSSHPPPQSNLSILMARYSSRSPSHERAGEEDGDPHTPLVSSPAPTYQPQQGQEYMPPPTPTTERSPLLPLPFQALHHTPHKWVARARSIMAEAVHALPAVTLGLLLNILDGISYGMIIFPVTGEFMDLGTMGVSMFFVSTIISQLVYSAGASGFAGANGSMMIEVVPFFHIMATRIAQDIGEGKQREIVATTLVAFAFSSVLTGLTFFLLGFFRLGSLLGFFPRHILVGCIGGVGVFLIITGLNVATRLQDDDFSLSPDMLLFFLRGHNLVLWAPAFALAVLLRVITSRWHHQLILPTYFLIIPVVFYIVILGAGFNLDMLRRDGWLFEVARSEEKWYRFYTYFDFAKIGWGPLWATLPTQFALLFFNVLHPPLNVPALAVSLDSDVDTNKELIAHGYSNLIAGLIGTVPNYLVYVNTLLFYRVGGTTRLSGFMLAGATLAVLFAGTGPIAYIPVMVVSSLIFVLGIDLVKEALWDTRHRVSKPEYITIASIIVAMTVWDFVVGVLFGIVVSCLFFVVQNSQRRGIRVMHTGEMTLSTVRRPSAHRAYLREVSQQTTVLHLQGFVFFGTITRVEETIRSLVTESAWVRAPIRFLVLDFTLVLGVDLSAAEAFVRMQRLLSGLNVVLVICGAGDGKIFRALDSVGLLELPDVEFFVTYNDAMEWTENVYLRAWFESSNVETKPVVLPGRQDSVRLDLQESLPHTPRRAQLRDAGWRTIASGENKKKRGALATVVEPFHTLEQAFSPYVADSTILERLAPYFERVTVPAGHVLWKQGDAADGLYIIGAGVLRATYSFAAHTDAIEESMVPGTLAGELSGLAGLPRNATVVAERAAVLWYLGEEALGRLEVENPELARTFTALVLKAAKLDFDTLLSALATRQ
;
A
#
# COMPACT_ATOMS: atom_id res chain seq x y z
N MET A 1 -38.76 28.25 29.84
CA MET A 1 -38.72 28.73 31.24
C MET A 1 -39.33 27.67 32.16
N PRO A 2 -39.03 27.66 33.47
CA PRO A 2 -38.92 26.43 34.28
C PRO A 2 -40.09 26.30 35.31
N PRO A 3 -40.03 25.57 36.46
CA PRO A 3 -38.91 25.26 37.39
C PRO A 3 -38.28 23.86 37.17
N SER A 4 -37.04 23.47 37.56
CA SER A 4 -35.97 23.96 38.48
C SER A 4 -36.25 23.79 39.99
N LEU A 5 -35.57 22.91 40.75
CA LEU A 5 -34.30 23.10 41.53
C LEU A 5 -34.20 21.93 42.56
N ALA A 6 -33.10 21.52 43.21
CA ALA A 6 -31.64 21.73 43.04
C ALA A 6 -30.83 20.72 43.92
N SER A 7 -29.49 20.73 43.79
CA SER A 7 -28.39 20.66 44.81
C SER A 7 -28.59 20.02 46.21
N GLU A 8 -27.60 19.46 46.92
CA GLU A 8 -26.16 19.12 46.70
C GLU A 8 -25.65 18.29 47.91
N GLY A 9 -24.42 17.76 47.86
CA GLY A 9 -23.70 17.16 49.00
C GLY A 9 -22.79 16.00 48.58
N SER A 10 -21.47 16.20 48.42
CA SER A 10 -20.44 16.09 49.48
C SER A 10 -20.41 14.70 50.12
N SER A 11 -19.65 13.73 49.59
CA SER A 11 -18.17 13.59 49.55
C SER A 11 -17.62 12.83 50.75
N ASP A 12 -16.54 12.07 50.51
CA ASP A 12 -15.76 11.29 51.48
C ASP A 12 -16.51 10.12 52.15
N GLY A 13 -15.87 8.99 52.48
CA GLY A 13 -14.50 8.58 52.19
C GLY A 13 -14.14 7.25 52.90
N HIS A 14 -13.01 6.66 52.52
CA HIS A 14 -12.35 5.47 53.10
C HIS A 14 -12.82 4.06 52.70
N THR A 15 -11.79 3.23 52.52
CA THR A 15 -11.73 1.88 51.94
C THR A 15 -11.41 0.81 53.01
N PHE A 16 -11.34 -0.46 52.56
CA PHE A 16 -10.85 -1.67 53.24
C PHE A 16 -11.86 -2.43 54.16
N VAL A 17 -11.87 -3.78 54.31
CA VAL A 17 -11.52 -5.00 53.49
C VAL A 17 -11.63 -6.25 54.41
N PRO A 18 -11.82 -7.49 53.88
CA PRO A 18 -13.09 -8.22 53.69
C PRO A 18 -13.37 -9.26 54.82
N LEU A 19 -14.21 -10.30 54.58
CA LEU A 19 -13.96 -11.74 54.89
C LEU A 19 -15.15 -12.66 54.51
N ASN A 20 -14.81 -13.85 53.96
CA ASN A 20 -15.43 -15.22 53.98
C ASN A 20 -16.97 -15.45 54.03
N GLU A 21 -17.54 -16.23 53.09
CA GLU A 21 -17.98 -17.67 53.17
C GLU A 21 -19.38 -17.91 53.81
N GLU A 22 -20.27 -18.85 53.37
CA GLU A 22 -20.40 -19.65 52.12
C GLU A 22 -21.89 -19.52 51.60
N THR A 23 -22.77 -20.49 51.24
CA THR A 23 -22.78 -21.97 51.13
C THR A 23 -23.64 -22.50 49.96
N GLY A 24 -23.11 -23.42 49.14
CA GLY A 24 -23.88 -24.38 48.31
C GLY A 24 -24.52 -23.87 46.99
N THR A 25 -24.91 -24.74 46.02
CA THR A 25 -24.85 -26.22 45.95
C THR A 25 -24.69 -26.69 44.47
N ALA A 26 -24.06 -27.84 44.21
CA ALA A 26 -23.67 -28.28 42.85
C ALA A 26 -23.98 -29.77 42.52
N HIS A 27 -24.11 -30.10 41.22
CA HIS A 27 -24.19 -31.45 40.60
C HIS A 27 -23.95 -31.30 39.08
N ARG A 28 -23.34 -32.18 38.24
CA ARG A 28 -22.55 -33.47 38.25
C ARG A 28 -21.92 -33.59 36.80
N ILE A 29 -20.96 -34.42 36.38
CA ILE A 29 -19.85 -35.28 36.88
C ILE A 29 -18.96 -35.55 35.63
N ALA A 30 -17.62 -35.62 35.56
CA ALA A 30 -16.50 -35.73 36.52
C ALA A 30 -15.97 -37.14 36.88
N ARG A 31 -15.37 -37.88 35.92
CA ARG A 31 -14.48 -39.07 36.11
C ARG A 31 -13.44 -39.15 34.99
N GLU A 32 -12.20 -39.66 35.13
CA GLU A 32 -11.33 -40.03 36.28
C GLU A 32 -9.86 -40.00 35.76
N GLN A 33 -8.89 -39.38 36.45
CA GLN A 33 -7.88 -39.98 37.38
C GLN A 33 -6.94 -41.07 36.80
N ALA A 34 -5.67 -41.26 37.22
CA ALA A 34 -4.61 -40.41 37.83
C ALA A 34 -3.31 -41.24 38.03
N ALA A 35 -2.09 -40.71 37.85
CA ALA A 35 -0.83 -41.36 38.30
C ALA A 35 0.42 -40.45 38.40
N SER A 36 1.36 -40.88 39.27
CA SER A 36 2.63 -40.31 39.78
C SER A 36 3.71 -39.81 38.77
N PRO A 37 4.64 -38.91 39.16
CA PRO A 37 5.72 -38.40 38.30
C PRO A 37 7.09 -39.09 38.45
N ARG A 38 7.86 -39.18 37.36
CA ARG A 38 9.34 -39.32 37.33
C ARG A 38 9.93 -38.99 35.94
N ASP A 39 11.24 -38.75 35.92
CA ASP A 39 12.19 -38.83 34.79
C ASP A 39 12.06 -37.86 33.57
N ILE A 40 12.66 -36.67 33.75
CA ILE A 40 13.79 -36.12 32.95
C ILE A 40 13.71 -35.99 31.40
N GLN A 41 14.12 -34.81 30.91
CA GLN A 41 14.47 -34.38 29.53
C GLN A 41 13.33 -34.09 28.49
N PRO A 42 13.39 -32.95 27.78
CA PRO A 42 12.53 -32.65 26.63
C PRO A 42 13.18 -32.93 25.26
N LEU A 43 12.39 -33.39 24.28
CA LEU A 43 12.79 -33.53 22.88
C LEU A 43 12.43 -32.29 22.05
N ILE A 44 13.29 -31.86 21.12
CA ILE A 44 12.90 -31.09 19.91
C ILE A 44 13.78 -31.50 18.71
N ALA A 45 13.25 -32.34 17.81
CA ALA A 45 13.61 -32.55 16.39
C ALA A 45 12.87 -33.80 15.86
N PRO A 46 12.73 -34.04 14.53
CA PRO A 46 13.07 -33.19 13.37
C PRO A 46 11.88 -32.88 12.44
N ALA A 47 12.02 -31.90 11.53
CA ALA A 47 11.09 -31.69 10.42
C ALA A 47 11.78 -31.07 9.18
N LEU A 48 12.29 -31.92 8.27
CA LEU A 48 12.83 -31.51 6.96
C LEU A 48 12.51 -32.57 5.90
N ARG A 49 11.52 -32.32 5.03
CA ARG A 49 11.28 -32.97 3.71
C ARG A 49 10.10 -32.32 2.97
N HIS A 50 10.14 -32.38 1.63
CA HIS A 50 9.21 -31.75 0.65
C HIS A 50 9.24 -30.20 0.71
N PHE A 51 9.47 -29.45 -0.38
CA PHE A 51 9.07 -29.66 -1.78
C PHE A 51 10.22 -29.64 -2.81
N SER A 52 9.96 -30.11 -4.03
CA SER A 52 10.91 -30.14 -5.16
C SER A 52 10.22 -30.11 -6.53
N GLY A 53 10.71 -29.26 -7.46
CA GLY A 53 10.18 -29.07 -8.83
C GLY A 53 8.99 -28.10 -8.90
N SER A 54 8.77 -27.32 -9.96
CA SER A 54 9.46 -27.13 -11.26
C SER A 54 9.01 -25.77 -11.87
N PRO A 55 9.05 -25.45 -13.19
CA PRO A 55 10.07 -25.64 -14.23
C PRO A 55 10.37 -24.32 -15.00
N LEU A 56 11.58 -23.74 -14.95
CA LEU A 56 11.88 -22.51 -15.75
C LEU A 56 13.30 -22.39 -16.36
N SER A 57 13.91 -23.52 -16.71
CA SER A 57 15.23 -23.58 -17.38
C SER A 57 15.15 -23.46 -18.91
N ARG A 58 14.46 -22.43 -19.46
CA ARG A 58 14.30 -22.31 -20.93
C ARG A 58 14.16 -20.89 -21.52
N ALA A 59 14.98 -19.95 -21.08
CA ALA A 59 15.18 -18.66 -21.78
C ALA A 59 16.60 -18.11 -21.54
N GLY A 60 17.60 -18.63 -22.25
CA GLY A 60 18.98 -18.14 -22.15
C GLY A 60 19.22 -16.96 -23.08
N LEU A 61 19.53 -15.78 -22.53
CA LEU A 61 20.09 -14.62 -23.25
C LEU A 61 20.77 -13.67 -22.25
N LEU A 62 21.80 -12.95 -22.73
CA LEU A 62 22.64 -11.96 -22.03
C LEU A 62 23.59 -12.50 -20.94
N ASN A 63 24.87 -12.65 -21.33
CA ASN A 63 25.99 -12.63 -20.38
C ASN A 63 26.17 -11.21 -19.80
N PRO A 64 26.53 -11.05 -18.51
CA PRO A 64 27.01 -9.77 -18.00
C PRO A 64 28.44 -9.49 -18.50
N ILE A 65 28.66 -8.32 -19.10
CA ILE A 65 30.01 -7.79 -19.36
C ILE A 65 30.50 -7.08 -18.08
N PRO A 66 31.71 -7.37 -17.56
CA PRO A 66 32.21 -6.71 -16.36
C PRO A 66 32.61 -5.25 -16.66
N SER A 67 31.78 -4.31 -16.19
CA SER A 67 32.04 -2.86 -16.35
C SER A 67 33.07 -2.36 -15.34
N HIS A 68 34.35 -2.39 -15.71
CA HIS A 68 35.39 -1.59 -15.02
C HIS A 68 35.13 -0.09 -15.26
N ALA A 69 34.55 0.59 -14.27
CA ALA A 69 34.26 2.03 -14.31
C ALA A 69 35.24 2.84 -13.44
N ASN A 70 36.53 2.82 -13.80
CA ASN A 70 37.49 3.79 -13.29
C ASN A 70 37.39 5.09 -14.10
N SER A 71 36.60 6.06 -13.63
CA SER A 71 36.53 7.39 -14.23
C SER A 71 36.24 8.47 -13.19
N ALA A 72 37.29 9.09 -12.64
CA ALA A 72 37.15 10.25 -11.79
C ALA A 72 36.83 11.50 -12.63
N SER A 73 35.57 11.96 -12.60
CA SER A 73 35.17 13.26 -13.16
C SER A 73 35.28 14.34 -12.10
N ALA A 74 36.29 15.22 -12.21
CA ALA A 74 36.46 16.32 -11.28
C ALA A 74 35.36 17.39 -11.47
N VAL A 75 34.48 17.52 -10.47
CA VAL A 75 33.58 18.67 -10.30
C VAL A 75 34.01 19.39 -9.02
N SER A 76 34.14 20.71 -9.09
CA SER A 76 34.74 21.52 -8.01
C SER A 76 33.67 22.36 -7.31
N GLY A 77 33.19 21.93 -6.14
CA GLY A 77 32.30 22.70 -5.27
C GLY A 77 31.76 21.89 -4.10
N SER A 78 31.77 22.50 -2.90
CA SER A 78 31.23 21.99 -1.62
C SER A 78 31.85 20.70 -1.05
N PHE A 79 31.82 20.56 0.28
CA PHE A 79 32.32 19.39 1.02
C PHE A 79 31.18 18.44 1.38
N LEU A 80 30.85 17.50 0.49
CA LEU A 80 29.96 16.38 0.83
C LEU A 80 30.81 15.17 1.25
N VAL A 81 30.93 14.94 2.56
CA VAL A 81 31.77 13.87 3.14
C VAL A 81 31.05 12.51 3.05
N CYS A 82 30.88 12.01 1.82
CA CYS A 82 30.40 10.65 1.60
C CYS A 82 31.50 9.67 2.01
N HIS A 83 31.38 9.12 3.23
CA HIS A 83 32.40 8.25 3.80
C HIS A 83 32.49 6.91 3.05
N SER A 84 33.55 6.74 2.27
CA SER A 84 33.78 5.49 1.54
C SER A 84 34.08 4.33 2.51
N GLN A 85 33.56 3.14 2.22
CA GLN A 85 33.77 1.95 3.07
C GLN A 85 35.26 1.65 3.32
N ASN A 86 36.11 1.89 2.32
CA ASN A 86 37.57 1.77 2.41
C ASN A 86 38.20 2.74 3.44
N GLU A 87 37.62 3.93 3.61
CA GLU A 87 38.05 4.95 4.57
C GLU A 87 37.64 4.57 6.00
N ILE A 88 36.42 4.06 6.16
CA ILE A 88 35.90 3.57 7.45
C ILE A 88 36.76 2.39 7.92
N ARG A 89 36.92 1.36 7.08
CA ARG A 89 37.78 0.20 7.36
C ARG A 89 39.23 0.59 7.59
N ALA A 90 39.76 1.63 6.93
CA ALA A 90 41.11 2.15 7.23
C ALA A 90 41.25 2.66 8.67
N ARG A 91 40.25 3.39 9.19
CA ARG A 91 40.21 3.83 10.59
C ARG A 91 40.07 2.63 11.54
N THR A 92 39.24 1.64 11.19
CA THR A 92 39.09 0.38 11.94
C THR A 92 40.41 -0.36 12.10
N VAL A 93 41.20 -0.48 11.03
CA VAL A 93 42.55 -1.10 11.05
C VAL A 93 43.50 -0.29 11.94
N GLN A 94 43.53 1.03 11.79
CA GLN A 94 44.43 1.90 12.54
C GLN A 94 44.20 1.74 14.06
N LEU A 95 42.94 1.86 14.50
CA LEU A 95 42.55 1.77 15.91
C LEU A 95 42.82 0.39 16.52
N SER A 96 42.66 -0.68 15.74
CA SER A 96 42.92 -2.05 16.22
C SER A 96 44.41 -2.43 16.23
N SER A 97 45.26 -1.73 15.47
CA SER A 97 46.71 -1.99 15.39
C SER A 97 47.54 -1.36 16.52
N VAL A 98 46.93 -0.63 17.46
CA VAL A 98 47.64 0.13 18.51
C VAL A 98 48.06 -0.79 19.67
N PRO A 99 49.36 -0.98 19.97
CA PRO A 99 49.78 -1.75 21.12
C PRO A 99 49.47 -0.98 22.42
N VAL A 100 48.68 -1.60 23.30
CA VAL A 100 48.21 -0.95 24.55
C VAL A 100 49.29 -1.01 25.64
N THR A 101 50.19 -0.02 25.61
CA THR A 101 51.21 0.24 26.65
C THR A 101 50.83 1.46 27.48
N PHE A 102 50.42 1.24 28.74
CA PHE A 102 50.03 2.30 29.66
C PHE A 102 51.22 2.89 30.44
N SER A 103 51.46 4.19 30.29
CA SER A 103 52.35 4.97 31.16
C SER A 103 51.55 6.01 31.95
N ARG A 104 51.55 5.91 33.28
CA ARG A 104 50.83 6.85 34.15
C ARG A 104 51.53 8.22 34.16
N PRO A 105 50.83 9.35 33.98
CA PRO A 105 51.40 10.66 34.31
C PRO A 105 51.76 10.71 35.81
N SER A 106 52.81 11.47 36.14
CA SER A 106 53.32 11.59 37.51
C SER A 106 52.29 12.18 38.47
N SER A 107 52.23 11.65 39.69
CA SER A 107 51.21 11.99 40.68
C SER A 107 51.32 13.41 41.25
N SER A 108 50.21 14.12 41.26
CA SER A 108 49.90 15.21 42.21
C SER A 108 48.57 14.86 42.90
N PRO A 109 48.36 15.18 44.20
CA PRO A 109 47.28 14.58 45.00
C PRO A 109 45.94 15.34 44.95
N TYR A 110 44.91 14.70 45.54
CA TYR A 110 43.55 15.18 45.82
C TYR A 110 42.57 15.37 44.64
N ALA A 111 41.77 14.33 44.40
CA ALA A 111 40.31 14.42 44.57
C ALA A 111 39.74 13.03 44.88
N GLN A 112 38.87 12.91 45.89
CA GLN A 112 38.01 11.72 46.05
C GLN A 112 36.75 11.91 45.19
N PRO A 113 36.16 10.84 44.63
CA PRO A 113 34.84 10.94 44.01
C PRO A 113 33.79 11.28 45.09
N PRO A 114 32.93 12.31 44.88
CA PRO A 114 31.90 12.64 45.86
C PRO A 114 30.83 11.54 45.90
N THR A 115 30.50 11.07 47.10
CA THR A 115 29.33 10.22 47.32
C THR A 115 28.05 11.02 47.03
N PRO A 116 27.04 10.45 46.35
CA PRO A 116 25.80 11.16 46.09
C PRO A 116 25.02 11.39 47.40
N ARG A 117 24.95 12.65 47.83
CA ARG A 117 23.95 13.08 48.82
C ARG A 117 22.75 13.64 48.06
N VAL A 118 21.56 13.15 48.40
CA VAL A 118 20.31 13.84 48.09
C VAL A 118 20.26 15.11 48.97
N PRO A 119 20.02 16.30 48.40
CA PRO A 119 19.67 17.48 49.17
C PRO A 119 18.15 17.56 49.30
N ASP A 120 17.64 17.49 50.53
CA ASP A 120 16.27 17.86 50.84
C ASP A 120 16.04 19.37 50.65
N THR A 121 14.79 19.77 50.48
CA THR A 121 14.37 21.17 50.38
C THR A 121 14.54 21.92 51.71
N GLU A 122 15.13 23.13 51.69
CA GLU A 122 14.39 24.36 51.99
C GLU A 122 15.20 25.67 51.80
N ALA A 123 14.48 26.79 51.92
CA ALA A 123 14.75 28.15 51.47
C ALA A 123 15.93 28.93 52.10
N LEU A 124 16.31 30.02 51.40
CA LEU A 124 16.18 31.45 51.85
C LEU A 124 17.44 32.35 51.73
N VAL A 125 17.18 33.65 51.51
CA VAL A 125 18.02 34.87 51.72
C VAL A 125 19.02 35.33 50.62
N MET A 126 18.56 36.39 49.94
CA MET A 126 19.25 37.48 49.22
C MET A 126 20.60 38.01 49.77
N HIS A 127 21.54 38.33 48.86
CA HIS A 127 22.19 39.65 48.61
C HIS A 127 23.57 39.49 47.90
N ASN A 128 23.89 40.21 46.82
CA ASN A 128 24.35 41.63 46.71
C ASN A 128 25.75 41.86 47.36
N VAL A 129 26.74 42.55 46.77
CA VAL A 129 26.76 43.33 45.49
C VAL A 129 28.22 43.61 45.00
N GLU A 130 28.38 43.97 43.71
CA GLU A 130 29.50 44.74 43.09
C GLU A 130 30.96 44.18 43.09
N ALA A 131 31.90 44.61 42.21
CA ALA A 131 31.86 45.46 41.00
C ALA A 131 33.04 45.10 40.05
N GLY A 132 33.03 45.55 38.78
CA GLY A 132 34.19 45.31 37.87
C GLY A 132 34.14 45.73 36.39
N THR A 133 33.30 46.68 35.95
CA THR A 133 33.22 47.14 34.54
C THR A 133 34.18 48.31 34.23
N PRO A 134 34.70 48.44 32.98
CA PRO A 134 34.10 49.35 31.96
C PRO A 134 33.88 48.64 30.59
N ALA A 135 32.79 48.89 29.83
CA ALA A 135 32.50 50.04 28.95
C ALA A 135 33.47 50.13 27.73
N PHE A 136 33.07 50.34 26.47
CA PHE A 136 32.16 51.34 25.85
C PHE A 136 31.56 50.80 24.51
N ILE A 137 30.51 51.33 23.82
CA ILE A 137 29.30 52.13 24.15
C ILE A 137 28.31 52.15 22.92
N PHE A 138 26.99 51.93 23.14
CA PHE A 138 25.77 52.50 22.46
C PHE A 138 25.55 52.39 20.91
N PRO A 139 24.33 52.66 20.37
CA PRO A 139 22.96 52.40 20.88
C PRO A 139 21.90 51.89 19.84
N PRO A 140 20.69 51.49 20.29
CA PRO A 140 19.48 51.31 19.45
C PRO A 140 18.49 52.50 19.54
N PRO A 141 17.38 52.45 18.77
CA PRO A 141 16.05 52.80 19.30
C PRO A 141 14.93 51.87 18.76
N SER A 142 13.69 51.84 19.28
CA SER A 142 13.12 52.15 20.61
C SER A 142 11.67 51.64 20.68
N GLU A 143 11.07 51.57 21.86
CA GLU A 143 9.65 51.25 22.07
C GLU A 143 8.70 52.38 21.62
N SER A 144 7.39 52.13 21.63
CA SER A 144 6.47 53.01 22.39
C SER A 144 5.19 52.27 22.83
N VAL A 145 4.67 52.63 24.01
CA VAL A 145 3.45 52.08 24.65
C VAL A 145 2.62 53.24 25.23
N ARG A 146 1.28 53.20 25.06
CA ARG A 146 0.20 53.93 25.79
C ARG A 146 -1.15 53.61 25.11
N SER A 147 -2.33 53.61 25.74
CA SER A 147 -2.71 53.59 27.19
C SER A 147 -4.20 53.23 27.36
N LEU A 148 -4.61 52.88 28.59
CA LEU A 148 -6.00 52.65 29.09
C LEU A 148 -6.94 53.89 28.90
N PRO A 149 -8.28 53.86 29.15
CA PRO A 149 -9.08 52.86 29.91
C PRO A 149 -10.55 52.52 29.43
N LEU A 150 -11.20 51.62 30.19
CA LEU A 150 -12.63 51.57 30.64
C LEU A 150 -13.87 51.44 29.68
N GLU A 151 -14.76 50.53 30.10
CA GLU A 151 -16.25 50.59 30.17
C GLU A 151 -17.20 50.29 28.99
N HIS A 152 -18.37 49.71 29.37
CA HIS A 152 -19.68 49.52 28.69
C HIS A 152 -19.70 48.92 27.26
N ALA A 153 -20.44 47.85 26.88
CA ALA A 153 -21.80 47.30 27.16
C ALA A 153 -22.79 47.54 25.99
N HIS A 154 -23.74 46.62 25.83
CA HIS A 154 -24.88 46.58 24.87
C HIS A 154 -24.62 46.22 23.37
N GLU A 155 -25.09 45.01 23.01
CA GLU A 155 -26.18 44.72 22.05
C GLU A 155 -26.17 45.10 20.54
N LEU A 156 -26.80 44.19 19.76
CA LEU A 156 -27.49 44.35 18.46
C LEU A 156 -26.60 44.74 17.24
N VAL A 157 -26.41 43.87 16.21
CA VAL A 157 -27.34 43.34 15.16
C VAL A 157 -27.19 44.12 13.83
N GLU A 158 -27.58 43.47 12.71
CA GLU A 158 -27.56 43.92 11.30
C GLU A 158 -26.27 43.73 10.47
N THR A 159 -26.29 42.68 9.64
CA THR A 159 -25.74 42.64 8.26
C THR A 159 -26.66 43.45 7.30
N PRO A 160 -26.40 43.67 5.98
CA PRO A 160 -25.39 43.06 5.09
C PRO A 160 -24.77 44.06 4.05
N THR A 161 -24.20 43.53 2.95
CA THR A 161 -23.94 44.19 1.63
C THR A 161 -22.76 45.18 1.52
N SER A 162 -22.15 45.44 0.35
CA SER A 162 -21.92 44.60 -0.86
C SER A 162 -20.91 45.29 -1.82
N SER A 163 -20.63 44.64 -2.96
CA SER A 163 -20.10 45.22 -4.22
C SER A 163 -18.59 45.58 -4.32
N SER A 164 -17.88 44.75 -5.09
CA SER A 164 -16.95 45.09 -6.20
C SER A 164 -16.04 46.32 -6.16
N PHE A 165 -14.76 46.11 -6.49
CA PHE A 165 -14.16 46.74 -7.68
C PHE A 165 -13.17 45.76 -8.38
N ASN A 166 -12.68 46.11 -9.58
CA ASN A 166 -12.13 45.17 -10.56
C ASN A 166 -10.95 45.76 -11.38
N LEU A 167 -10.18 44.91 -12.08
CA LEU A 167 -9.09 45.23 -13.04
C LEU A 167 -7.81 45.86 -12.40
N THR A 168 -6.60 45.86 -12.98
CA THR A 168 -6.03 45.43 -14.30
C THR A 168 -4.78 44.57 -14.06
N GLU A 169 -4.53 43.50 -14.82
CA GLU A 169 -3.72 43.43 -16.05
C GLU A 169 -2.33 44.10 -16.06
N SER A 170 -1.30 43.30 -16.34
CA SER A 170 -0.16 43.74 -17.17
C SER A 170 0.39 42.54 -17.95
N THR A 171 0.75 42.75 -19.22
CA THR A 171 1.28 41.72 -20.12
C THR A 171 2.63 42.15 -20.69
N SER A 172 3.52 41.18 -20.94
CA SER A 172 4.69 41.33 -21.80
C SER A 172 4.95 39.99 -22.50
N THR A 173 5.61 40.01 -23.66
CA THR A 173 5.58 38.89 -24.60
C THR A 173 6.96 38.48 -25.10
N LEU A 174 7.12 37.16 -25.31
CA LEU A 174 7.93 36.48 -26.32
C LEU A 174 9.36 36.99 -26.62
N ASP A 175 10.33 36.12 -26.37
CA ASP A 175 11.24 35.70 -27.45
C ASP A 175 11.64 34.21 -27.29
N ALA A 176 12.21 33.56 -28.31
CA ALA A 176 12.30 32.09 -28.36
C ALA A 176 13.50 31.49 -29.12
N ARG A 177 14.11 30.42 -28.55
CA ARG A 177 14.51 29.13 -29.22
C ARG A 177 15.63 28.35 -28.47
N SER A 178 15.29 27.15 -27.97
CA SER A 178 16.10 25.89 -28.03
C SER A 178 15.51 24.88 -27.02
N SER A 179 14.81 23.80 -27.38
CA SER A 179 15.17 22.63 -28.22
C SER A 179 15.96 21.50 -27.51
N HIS A 180 15.38 20.87 -26.49
CA HIS A 180 15.65 19.46 -26.13
C HIS A 180 14.38 18.81 -25.51
N PRO A 181 14.18 17.47 -25.66
CA PRO A 181 12.95 16.79 -25.22
C PRO A 181 13.03 16.27 -23.76
N PRO A 182 11.89 16.11 -23.06
CA PRO A 182 11.84 15.40 -21.79
C PRO A 182 12.01 13.88 -21.99
N PRO A 183 12.75 13.18 -21.11
CA PRO A 183 12.95 11.73 -21.20
C PRO A 183 11.71 10.92 -20.78
N GLN A 184 11.61 9.70 -21.29
CA GLN A 184 10.43 8.83 -21.18
C GLN A 184 10.23 8.24 -19.78
N SER A 185 8.98 8.25 -19.29
CA SER A 185 8.56 7.69 -18.01
C SER A 185 8.29 6.18 -18.08
N ASN A 186 9.34 5.37 -18.13
CA ASN A 186 9.25 3.90 -18.10
C ASN A 186 8.84 3.36 -16.71
N LEU A 187 7.57 3.51 -16.35
CA LEU A 187 6.97 2.97 -15.13
C LEU A 187 6.42 1.54 -15.36
N SER A 188 7.30 0.59 -15.67
CA SER A 188 6.90 -0.74 -16.16
C SER A 188 7.71 -1.92 -15.59
N ILE A 189 8.12 -1.87 -14.31
CA ILE A 189 8.74 -3.00 -13.59
C ILE A 189 8.14 -3.14 -12.18
N LEU A 190 6.85 -3.51 -12.07
CA LEU A 190 6.26 -3.91 -10.78
C LEU A 190 5.03 -4.85 -10.86
N MET A 191 4.96 -5.75 -11.85
CA MET A 191 3.98 -6.85 -11.87
C MET A 191 4.61 -8.17 -12.34
N ALA A 192 5.48 -8.75 -11.50
CA ALA A 192 6.08 -10.05 -11.75
C ALA A 192 6.49 -10.79 -10.45
N ARG A 193 5.58 -10.86 -9.45
CA ARG A 193 5.62 -11.75 -8.25
C ARG A 193 4.41 -11.46 -7.34
N TYR A 194 3.23 -12.00 -7.64
CA TYR A 194 2.14 -12.33 -6.68
C TYR A 194 0.93 -12.94 -7.40
N SER A 195 1.07 -14.18 -7.89
CA SER A 195 -0.07 -14.99 -8.37
C SER A 195 0.28 -16.48 -8.34
N SER A 196 -0.01 -17.16 -7.23
CA SER A 196 0.14 -18.62 -7.08
C SER A 196 -0.47 -19.16 -5.76
N ARG A 197 -1.79 -19.01 -5.55
CA ARG A 197 -2.54 -19.73 -4.50
C ARG A 197 -3.96 -20.09 -4.93
N SER A 198 -4.09 -21.20 -5.65
CA SER A 198 -5.36 -21.92 -5.88
C SER A 198 -5.60 -22.92 -4.74
N PRO A 199 -6.77 -22.92 -4.05
CA PRO A 199 -7.09 -23.92 -3.06
C PRO A 199 -7.71 -25.18 -3.70
N SER A 200 -7.02 -26.32 -3.59
CA SER A 200 -7.58 -27.64 -3.91
C SER A 200 -8.26 -28.24 -2.67
N HIS A 201 -9.54 -28.57 -2.75
CA HIS A 201 -10.28 -29.22 -1.65
C HIS A 201 -10.62 -30.66 -1.99
N GLU A 202 -10.33 -31.58 -1.07
CA GLU A 202 -10.66 -33.00 -1.18
C GLU A 202 -12.16 -33.26 -1.02
N ARG A 203 -12.65 -34.34 -1.66
CA ARG A 203 -13.80 -35.12 -1.16
C ARG A 203 -13.72 -36.57 -1.66
N ALA A 204 -14.29 -37.47 -0.89
CA ALA A 204 -14.09 -38.92 -0.99
C ALA A 204 -15.03 -39.63 -1.98
N GLY A 205 -14.69 -40.88 -2.29
CA GLY A 205 -15.53 -41.92 -2.87
C GLY A 205 -14.88 -43.28 -2.62
N GLU A 206 -15.61 -44.21 -2.02
CA GLU A 206 -15.15 -45.56 -1.61
C GLU A 206 -15.46 -46.61 -2.70
N GLU A 207 -14.69 -47.71 -2.74
CA GLU A 207 -15.20 -49.11 -2.81
C GLU A 207 -14.05 -50.14 -2.68
N ASP A 208 -14.40 -51.40 -2.37
CA ASP A 208 -13.51 -52.45 -1.82
C ASP A 208 -12.67 -53.27 -2.82
N GLY A 209 -11.63 -53.96 -2.33
CA GLY A 209 -10.91 -55.02 -3.07
C GLY A 209 -9.65 -55.59 -2.38
N ASP A 210 -9.79 -56.74 -1.70
CA ASP A 210 -8.75 -57.41 -0.87
C ASP A 210 -7.80 -58.36 -1.71
N PRO A 211 -6.76 -59.06 -1.18
CA PRO A 211 -5.42 -58.94 -1.75
C PRO A 211 -4.67 -60.26 -2.08
N HIS A 212 -3.85 -60.28 -3.15
CA HIS A 212 -2.84 -61.34 -3.37
C HIS A 212 -1.54 -60.87 -4.04
N THR A 213 -0.47 -61.63 -3.78
CA THR A 213 0.96 -61.46 -4.16
C THR A 213 1.37 -62.44 -5.30
N PRO A 214 2.62 -62.45 -5.84
CA PRO A 214 3.75 -61.49 -5.78
C PRO A 214 4.42 -61.17 -7.15
N LEU A 215 5.41 -60.25 -7.11
CA LEU A 215 6.66 -60.15 -7.92
C LEU A 215 6.79 -60.95 -9.25
N VAL A 216 6.97 -60.23 -10.37
CA VAL A 216 7.71 -60.69 -11.57
C VAL A 216 8.65 -59.57 -12.04
N SER A 217 9.87 -59.93 -12.47
CA SER A 217 10.94 -59.01 -12.87
C SER A 217 11.09 -58.87 -14.40
N SER A 218 11.52 -57.70 -14.87
CA SER A 218 12.14 -57.50 -16.19
C SER A 218 12.95 -56.19 -16.26
N PRO A 219 13.91 -56.04 -17.20
CA PRO A 219 15.13 -55.27 -16.93
C PRO A 219 15.19 -53.87 -17.56
N ALA A 220 16.18 -53.08 -17.11
CA ALA A 220 16.52 -51.79 -17.69
C ALA A 220 17.24 -51.91 -19.06
N PRO A 221 16.95 -51.03 -20.04
CA PRO A 221 17.60 -51.05 -21.36
C PRO A 221 18.99 -50.39 -21.35
N THR A 222 19.90 -50.93 -22.16
CA THR A 222 21.29 -50.48 -22.32
C THR A 222 21.41 -49.22 -23.19
N TYR A 223 22.44 -48.41 -22.95
CA TYR A 223 22.71 -47.15 -23.67
C TYR A 223 23.88 -47.29 -24.66
N GLN A 224 23.69 -46.90 -25.92
CA GLN A 224 24.76 -46.59 -26.88
C GLN A 224 24.33 -45.44 -27.84
N PRO A 225 25.27 -44.73 -28.48
CA PRO A 225 25.14 -43.28 -28.68
C PRO A 225 24.66 -42.85 -30.07
N GLN A 226 24.14 -41.61 -30.15
CA GLN A 226 24.01 -40.84 -31.38
C GLN A 226 25.07 -39.72 -31.42
N GLN A 227 25.59 -39.42 -32.62
CA GLN A 227 26.63 -38.42 -32.84
C GLN A 227 26.05 -37.13 -33.46
N GLY A 228 26.56 -35.98 -33.01
CA GLY A 228 26.72 -34.76 -33.80
C GLY A 228 25.49 -34.11 -34.44
N GLN A 229 25.02 -33.00 -33.84
CA GLN A 229 24.40 -31.91 -34.59
C GLN A 229 24.99 -30.57 -34.13
N GLU A 230 25.29 -29.70 -35.10
CA GLU A 230 26.03 -28.45 -34.89
C GLU A 230 25.16 -27.30 -34.38
N TYR A 231 25.79 -26.33 -33.74
CA TYR A 231 25.14 -25.20 -33.07
C TYR A 231 25.10 -23.97 -33.98
N MET A 232 23.90 -23.54 -34.41
CA MET A 232 23.73 -22.42 -35.32
C MET A 232 23.55 -21.08 -34.55
N PRO A 233 24.29 -20.00 -34.91
CA PRO A 233 24.23 -18.72 -34.19
C PRO A 233 22.98 -17.88 -34.55
N PRO A 234 22.57 -16.94 -33.68
CA PRO A 234 21.43 -16.05 -33.95
C PRO A 234 21.74 -14.99 -35.03
N PRO A 235 20.74 -14.57 -35.83
CA PRO A 235 20.94 -13.60 -36.91
C PRO A 235 21.10 -12.15 -36.42
N THR A 236 21.92 -11.38 -37.12
CA THR A 236 22.04 -9.92 -36.96
C THR A 236 21.01 -9.18 -37.84
N PRO A 237 20.61 -7.94 -37.47
CA PRO A 237 19.61 -7.19 -38.22
C PRO A 237 20.21 -6.53 -39.47
N THR A 238 19.69 -6.89 -40.65
CA THR A 238 20.01 -6.23 -41.93
C THR A 238 18.80 -5.49 -42.48
N THR A 239 18.97 -4.20 -42.75
CA THR A 239 17.94 -3.34 -43.36
C THR A 239 17.90 -3.51 -44.88
N GLU A 240 16.90 -4.23 -45.39
CA GLU A 240 16.53 -4.22 -46.81
C GLU A 240 15.09 -3.74 -47.04
N ARG A 241 14.82 -3.32 -48.28
CA ARG A 241 13.67 -2.48 -48.65
C ARG A 241 12.48 -3.32 -49.13
N SER A 242 11.27 -2.90 -48.76
CA SER A 242 10.02 -3.50 -49.21
C SER A 242 9.84 -3.42 -50.73
N PRO A 243 9.64 -4.54 -51.45
CA PRO A 243 8.98 -4.52 -52.75
C PRO A 243 7.45 -4.42 -52.59
N LEU A 244 6.77 -3.93 -53.63
CA LEU A 244 5.33 -3.65 -53.61
C LEU A 244 4.48 -4.92 -53.74
N LEU A 245 3.32 -4.94 -53.08
CA LEU A 245 2.27 -5.96 -53.23
C LEU A 245 1.66 -5.93 -54.65
N PRO A 246 1.59 -7.07 -55.36
CA PRO A 246 0.63 -7.25 -56.45
C PRO A 246 -0.77 -7.52 -55.87
N LEU A 247 -1.80 -6.94 -56.49
CA LEU A 247 -3.20 -7.10 -56.09
C LEU A 247 -3.72 -8.52 -56.43
N PRO A 248 -4.44 -9.20 -55.52
CA PRO A 248 -5.00 -10.53 -55.80
C PRO A 248 -6.31 -10.43 -56.60
N PHE A 249 -6.22 -10.46 -57.93
CA PHE A 249 -7.38 -10.46 -58.84
C PHE A 249 -7.48 -11.72 -59.73
N GLN A 250 -7.16 -12.89 -59.15
CA GLN A 250 -7.47 -14.24 -59.67
C GLN A 250 -7.44 -15.23 -58.47
N ALA A 251 -8.33 -16.22 -58.33
CA ALA A 251 -9.46 -16.60 -59.19
C ALA A 251 -10.65 -17.11 -58.36
N LEU A 252 -11.88 -16.84 -58.81
CA LEU A 252 -13.11 -17.41 -58.25
C LEU A 252 -13.31 -18.86 -58.73
N HIS A 253 -12.72 -19.83 -58.02
CA HIS A 253 -13.18 -21.23 -58.09
C HIS A 253 -13.93 -21.61 -56.80
N HIS A 254 -15.24 -21.30 -56.80
CA HIS A 254 -16.13 -21.65 -55.70
C HIS A 254 -16.34 -23.17 -55.61
N THR A 255 -15.72 -23.82 -54.63
CA THR A 255 -16.21 -25.11 -54.12
C THR A 255 -17.43 -24.82 -53.23
N PRO A 256 -18.68 -25.15 -53.64
CA PRO A 256 -19.88 -24.78 -52.87
C PRO A 256 -19.91 -25.38 -51.46
N HIS A 257 -19.26 -26.53 -51.30
CA HIS A 257 -19.20 -27.29 -50.05
C HIS A 257 -18.65 -26.52 -48.84
N LYS A 258 -17.71 -25.57 -49.05
CA LYS A 258 -17.14 -24.76 -47.96
C LYS A 258 -18.10 -23.68 -47.45
N TRP A 259 -18.86 -23.05 -48.36
CA TRP A 259 -19.90 -22.08 -47.99
C TRP A 259 -21.09 -22.78 -47.30
N VAL A 260 -21.52 -23.94 -47.80
CA VAL A 260 -22.58 -24.74 -47.15
C VAL A 260 -22.15 -25.21 -45.75
N ALA A 261 -20.89 -25.63 -45.57
CA ALA A 261 -20.37 -26.00 -44.25
C ALA A 261 -20.36 -24.81 -43.27
N ARG A 262 -19.86 -23.64 -43.71
CA ARG A 262 -19.82 -22.42 -42.87
C ARG A 262 -21.22 -21.86 -42.57
N ALA A 263 -22.16 -21.95 -43.51
CA ALA A 263 -23.55 -21.60 -43.27
C ALA A 263 -24.21 -22.56 -42.26
N ARG A 264 -23.95 -23.87 -42.37
CA ARG A 264 -24.43 -24.86 -41.39
C ARG A 264 -23.85 -24.64 -39.99
N SER A 265 -22.57 -24.30 -39.84
CA SER A 265 -21.99 -24.02 -38.52
C SER A 265 -22.58 -22.76 -37.89
N ILE A 266 -22.70 -21.67 -38.65
CA ILE A 266 -23.35 -20.43 -38.18
C ILE A 266 -24.82 -20.67 -37.83
N MET A 267 -25.56 -21.47 -38.61
CA MET A 267 -26.96 -21.78 -38.33
C MET A 267 -27.14 -22.68 -37.11
N ALA A 268 -26.23 -23.64 -36.87
CA ALA A 268 -26.22 -24.45 -35.65
C ALA A 268 -25.90 -23.58 -34.42
N GLU A 269 -24.88 -22.72 -34.50
CA GLU A 269 -24.52 -21.77 -33.45
C GLU A 269 -25.69 -20.82 -33.14
N ALA A 270 -26.37 -20.30 -34.16
CA ALA A 270 -27.57 -19.48 -34.00
C ALA A 270 -28.71 -20.22 -33.29
N VAL A 271 -28.98 -21.49 -33.64
CA VAL A 271 -29.99 -22.31 -32.96
C VAL A 271 -29.62 -22.57 -31.50
N HIS A 272 -28.35 -22.85 -31.20
CA HIS A 272 -27.86 -22.99 -29.83
C HIS A 272 -27.92 -21.68 -29.03
N ALA A 273 -27.79 -20.52 -29.69
CA ALA A 273 -27.92 -19.21 -29.06
C ALA A 273 -29.37 -18.81 -28.72
N LEU A 274 -30.40 -19.44 -29.32
CA LEU A 274 -31.80 -19.03 -29.15
C LEU A 274 -32.25 -18.91 -27.67
N PRO A 275 -31.97 -19.86 -26.75
CA PRO A 275 -32.39 -19.74 -25.36
C PRO A 275 -31.78 -18.51 -24.66
N ALA A 276 -30.47 -18.26 -24.85
CA ALA A 276 -29.80 -17.08 -24.32
C ALA A 276 -30.36 -15.78 -24.93
N VAL A 277 -30.58 -15.76 -26.25
CA VAL A 277 -31.19 -14.61 -26.96
C VAL A 277 -32.60 -14.33 -26.45
N THR A 278 -33.43 -15.34 -26.19
CA THR A 278 -34.78 -15.13 -25.60
C THR A 278 -34.72 -14.61 -24.17
N LEU A 279 -33.77 -15.08 -23.34
CA LEU A 279 -33.59 -14.56 -21.98
C LEU A 279 -33.07 -13.11 -22.00
N GLY A 280 -32.05 -12.81 -22.81
CA GLY A 280 -31.52 -11.46 -22.98
C GLY A 280 -32.56 -10.49 -23.51
N LEU A 281 -33.39 -10.91 -24.49
CA LEU A 281 -34.48 -10.10 -25.02
C LEU A 281 -35.52 -9.81 -23.93
N LEU A 282 -35.89 -10.80 -23.14
CA LEU A 282 -36.87 -10.65 -22.07
C LEU A 282 -36.35 -9.73 -20.96
N LEU A 283 -35.06 -9.81 -20.61
CA LEU A 283 -34.42 -8.85 -19.70
C LEU A 283 -34.42 -7.43 -20.30
N ASN A 284 -34.02 -7.27 -21.57
CA ASN A 284 -34.06 -5.97 -22.26
C ASN A 284 -35.48 -5.38 -22.33
N ILE A 285 -36.52 -6.21 -22.46
CA ILE A 285 -37.93 -5.78 -22.41
C ILE A 285 -38.30 -5.29 -21.01
N LEU A 286 -37.94 -6.03 -19.96
CA LEU A 286 -38.25 -5.68 -18.56
C LEU A 286 -37.51 -4.41 -18.12
N ASP A 287 -36.20 -4.36 -18.36
CA ASP A 287 -35.35 -3.19 -18.12
C ASP A 287 -35.84 -1.98 -18.95
N GLY A 288 -36.21 -2.21 -20.21
CA GLY A 288 -36.73 -1.15 -21.09
C GLY A 288 -38.07 -0.58 -20.65
N ILE A 289 -39.01 -1.42 -20.21
CA ILE A 289 -40.32 -0.97 -19.72
C ILE A 289 -40.19 -0.26 -18.36
N SER A 290 -39.30 -0.72 -17.47
CA SER A 290 -39.12 -0.10 -16.16
C SER A 290 -38.26 1.16 -16.20
N TYR A 291 -37.06 1.10 -16.77
CA TYR A 291 -36.09 2.21 -16.77
C TYR A 291 -36.46 3.24 -17.84
N GLY A 292 -36.91 2.76 -19.01
CA GLY A 292 -37.30 3.60 -20.14
C GLY A 292 -38.51 4.49 -19.85
N MET A 293 -39.52 3.99 -19.13
CA MET A 293 -40.69 4.79 -18.75
C MET A 293 -40.37 5.92 -17.78
N ILE A 294 -39.27 5.82 -17.01
CA ILE A 294 -38.89 6.80 -15.97
C ILE A 294 -37.70 7.69 -16.36
N ILE A 295 -37.19 7.64 -17.60
CA ILE A 295 -36.06 8.52 -18.02
C ILE A 295 -36.42 10.01 -17.86
N PHE A 296 -37.67 10.35 -18.14
CA PHE A 296 -38.23 11.69 -17.95
C PHE A 296 -39.01 11.77 -16.63
N PRO A 297 -39.09 12.95 -15.98
CA PRO A 297 -40.00 13.18 -14.86
C PRO A 297 -41.45 12.89 -15.24
N VAL A 298 -42.27 12.44 -14.29
CA VAL A 298 -43.70 12.18 -14.52
C VAL A 298 -44.52 13.46 -14.31
N THR A 299 -43.96 14.63 -14.66
CA THR A 299 -44.50 15.96 -14.30
C THR A 299 -44.57 16.91 -15.50
N GLY A 300 -45.51 17.86 -15.41
CA GLY A 300 -45.68 18.98 -16.33
C GLY A 300 -45.50 18.64 -17.82
N GLU A 301 -44.53 19.30 -18.44
CA GLU A 301 -44.24 19.25 -19.88
C GLU A 301 -43.73 17.88 -20.38
N PHE A 302 -43.44 16.94 -19.48
CA PHE A 302 -42.80 15.65 -19.78
C PHE A 302 -43.71 14.41 -19.70
N MET A 303 -44.94 14.50 -19.15
CA MET A 303 -45.76 13.31 -18.81
C MET A 303 -45.97 12.33 -19.98
N ASP A 304 -46.16 12.83 -21.20
CA ASP A 304 -46.42 12.01 -22.40
C ASP A 304 -45.14 11.41 -23.06
N LEU A 305 -43.98 11.46 -22.38
CA LEU A 305 -42.69 11.07 -22.96
C LEU A 305 -42.14 9.73 -22.45
N GLY A 306 -42.82 9.02 -21.56
CA GLY A 306 -42.38 7.70 -21.07
C GLY A 306 -42.10 6.69 -22.20
N THR A 307 -42.98 6.61 -23.20
CA THR A 307 -42.78 5.75 -24.39
C THR A 307 -41.59 6.20 -25.26
N MET A 308 -41.29 7.49 -25.27
CA MET A 308 -40.09 8.03 -25.91
C MET A 308 -38.83 7.61 -25.15
N GLY A 309 -38.84 7.61 -23.81
CA GLY A 309 -37.75 7.10 -22.99
C GLY A 309 -37.50 5.59 -23.21
N VAL A 310 -38.55 4.77 -23.32
CA VAL A 310 -38.42 3.35 -23.70
C VAL A 310 -37.76 3.19 -25.09
N SER A 311 -38.09 4.07 -26.03
CA SER A 311 -37.46 4.06 -27.36
C SER A 311 -35.97 4.44 -27.29
N MET A 312 -35.61 5.45 -26.48
CA MET A 312 -34.22 5.86 -26.25
C MET A 312 -33.40 4.76 -25.56
N PHE A 313 -33.96 4.10 -24.54
CA PHE A 313 -33.38 2.93 -23.88
C PHE A 313 -32.99 1.88 -24.92
N PHE A 314 -33.95 1.42 -25.73
CA PHE A 314 -33.70 0.36 -26.71
C PHE A 314 -32.65 0.76 -27.75
N VAL A 315 -32.63 2.02 -28.21
CA VAL A 315 -31.58 2.50 -29.12
C VAL A 315 -30.19 2.44 -28.48
N SER A 316 -30.05 2.83 -27.20
CA SER A 316 -28.74 2.78 -26.51
C SER A 316 -28.28 1.34 -26.20
N THR A 317 -29.22 0.48 -25.83
CA THR A 317 -29.04 -0.98 -25.64
C THR A 317 -28.61 -1.65 -26.95
N ILE A 318 -29.24 -1.31 -28.09
CA ILE A 318 -28.84 -1.83 -29.42
C ILE A 318 -27.44 -1.34 -29.82
N ILE A 319 -27.13 -0.05 -29.63
CA ILE A 319 -25.81 0.52 -29.96
C ILE A 319 -24.71 -0.18 -29.16
N SER A 320 -24.87 -0.28 -27.84
CA SER A 320 -23.88 -0.93 -26.97
C SER A 320 -23.73 -2.41 -27.27
N GLN A 321 -24.84 -3.13 -27.49
CA GLN A 321 -24.79 -4.53 -27.89
C GLN A 321 -24.03 -4.74 -29.20
N LEU A 322 -24.24 -3.89 -30.21
CA LEU A 322 -23.52 -3.95 -31.48
C LEU A 322 -22.02 -3.64 -31.30
N VAL A 323 -21.66 -2.60 -30.55
CA VAL A 323 -20.26 -2.21 -30.31
C VAL A 323 -19.48 -3.31 -29.58
N TYR A 324 -20.06 -3.88 -28.51
CA TYR A 324 -19.40 -4.96 -27.78
C TYR A 324 -19.28 -6.25 -28.63
N SER A 325 -20.36 -6.63 -29.32
CA SER A 325 -20.38 -7.83 -30.20
C SER A 325 -19.39 -7.72 -31.35
N ALA A 326 -19.21 -6.53 -31.94
CA ALA A 326 -18.33 -6.29 -33.09
C ALA A 326 -16.82 -6.42 -32.81
N GLY A 327 -16.40 -6.43 -31.54
CA GLY A 327 -15.00 -6.68 -31.16
C GLY A 327 -14.45 -5.82 -30.04
N ALA A 328 -15.16 -4.73 -29.67
CA ALA A 328 -14.68 -3.76 -28.70
C ALA A 328 -14.47 -4.38 -27.32
N SER A 329 -15.48 -5.10 -26.80
CA SER A 329 -15.34 -5.86 -25.54
C SER A 329 -14.52 -7.14 -25.76
N GLY A 330 -13.72 -7.53 -24.75
CA GLY A 330 -13.08 -8.85 -24.64
C GLY A 330 -14.10 -9.97 -24.43
N PHE A 331 -15.19 -9.69 -23.69
CA PHE A 331 -16.27 -10.66 -23.47
C PHE A 331 -17.08 -10.84 -24.76
N ALA A 332 -17.05 -12.04 -25.33
CA ALA A 332 -17.72 -12.36 -26.59
C ALA A 332 -19.26 -12.27 -26.52
N GLY A 333 -19.85 -12.63 -25.38
CA GLY A 333 -21.27 -12.48 -25.06
C GLY A 333 -21.61 -11.31 -24.13
N ALA A 334 -20.83 -10.22 -24.15
CA ALA A 334 -21.11 -9.00 -23.38
C ALA A 334 -22.54 -8.47 -23.65
N ASN A 335 -23.29 -8.16 -22.59
CA ASN A 335 -24.59 -7.49 -22.71
C ASN A 335 -24.49 -6.00 -22.34
N GLY A 336 -24.83 -5.15 -23.30
CA GLY A 336 -24.88 -3.70 -23.13
C GLY A 336 -26.30 -3.19 -22.87
N SER A 337 -26.43 -2.22 -21.97
CA SER A 337 -27.71 -1.55 -21.69
C SER A 337 -27.51 -0.17 -21.07
N MET A 338 -28.58 0.63 -21.03
CA MET A 338 -28.68 1.79 -20.16
C MET A 338 -28.58 1.39 -18.68
N MET A 339 -28.01 2.28 -17.86
CA MET A 339 -27.94 2.17 -16.40
C MET A 339 -29.20 2.79 -15.77
N ILE A 340 -29.78 2.20 -14.70
CA ILE A 340 -30.92 2.84 -14.01
C ILE A 340 -30.45 3.95 -13.07
N GLU A 341 -29.25 3.79 -12.52
CA GLU A 341 -28.63 4.66 -11.53
C GLU A 341 -28.34 6.09 -12.05
N VAL A 342 -28.42 6.32 -13.37
CA VAL A 342 -28.35 7.66 -13.99
C VAL A 342 -29.70 8.38 -14.10
N VAL A 343 -30.83 7.69 -13.94
CA VAL A 343 -32.18 8.29 -14.02
C VAL A 343 -32.38 9.49 -13.09
N PRO A 344 -31.94 9.49 -11.82
CA PRO A 344 -32.10 10.66 -10.93
C PRO A 344 -31.42 11.92 -11.49
N PHE A 345 -30.29 11.76 -12.18
CA PHE A 345 -29.58 12.86 -12.83
C PHE A 345 -30.31 13.34 -14.09
N PHE A 346 -30.95 12.45 -14.84
CA PHE A 346 -31.83 12.84 -15.97
C PHE A 346 -33.04 13.63 -15.48
N HIS A 347 -33.66 13.24 -14.36
CA HIS A 347 -34.74 14.01 -13.72
C HIS A 347 -34.27 15.41 -13.31
N ILE A 348 -33.17 15.50 -12.54
CA ILE A 348 -32.61 16.80 -12.11
C ILE A 348 -32.29 17.71 -13.31
N MET A 349 -31.74 17.17 -14.40
CA MET A 349 -31.49 17.95 -15.61
C MET A 349 -32.78 18.40 -16.30
N ALA A 350 -33.76 17.51 -16.46
CA ALA A 350 -35.03 17.83 -17.11
C ALA A 350 -35.82 18.92 -16.33
N THR A 351 -35.95 18.75 -15.01
CA THR A 351 -36.61 19.72 -14.13
C THR A 351 -35.85 21.05 -14.10
N ARG A 352 -34.52 21.05 -14.03
CA ARG A 352 -33.72 22.29 -14.09
C ARG A 352 -33.89 23.02 -15.42
N ILE A 353 -33.87 22.30 -16.54
CA ILE A 353 -34.08 22.88 -17.88
C ILE A 353 -35.49 23.47 -18.01
N ALA A 354 -36.52 22.82 -17.47
CA ALA A 354 -37.88 23.37 -17.44
C ALA A 354 -37.96 24.66 -16.60
N GLN A 355 -37.35 24.66 -15.40
CA GLN A 355 -37.29 25.84 -14.52
C GLN A 355 -36.56 27.03 -15.15
N ASP A 356 -35.42 26.82 -15.81
CA ASP A 356 -34.64 27.90 -16.43
C ASP A 356 -35.23 28.43 -17.75
N ILE A 357 -36.11 27.66 -18.41
CA ILE A 357 -36.76 28.05 -19.68
C ILE A 357 -38.12 28.72 -19.46
N GLY A 358 -38.88 28.27 -18.44
CA GLY A 358 -40.23 28.72 -18.14
C GLY A 358 -41.34 27.93 -18.85
N GLU A 359 -42.53 27.93 -18.24
CA GLU A 359 -43.71 27.16 -18.66
C GLU A 359 -44.24 27.50 -20.07
N GLY A 360 -44.96 26.56 -20.69
CA GLY A 360 -45.64 26.74 -21.98
C GLY A 360 -44.70 26.66 -23.19
N LYS A 361 -43.43 26.35 -22.96
CA LYS A 361 -42.37 26.22 -23.97
C LYS A 361 -41.97 24.77 -24.23
N GLN A 362 -42.86 23.80 -24.03
CA GLN A 362 -42.63 22.35 -24.18
C GLN A 362 -41.56 21.94 -25.21
N ARG A 363 -41.62 22.46 -26.44
CA ARG A 363 -40.68 22.07 -27.51
C ARG A 363 -39.25 22.60 -27.33
N GLU A 364 -39.05 23.74 -26.69
CA GLU A 364 -37.74 24.28 -26.30
C GLU A 364 -37.15 23.47 -25.14
N ILE A 365 -38.00 23.15 -24.15
CA ILE A 365 -37.67 22.32 -22.98
C ILE A 365 -37.23 20.93 -23.41
N VAL A 366 -38.07 20.20 -24.15
CA VAL A 366 -37.80 18.81 -24.57
C VAL A 366 -36.61 18.73 -25.53
N ALA A 367 -36.45 19.70 -26.46
CA ALA A 367 -35.26 19.75 -27.32
C ALA A 367 -33.96 19.91 -26.51
N THR A 368 -33.97 20.81 -25.52
CA THR A 368 -32.81 21.08 -24.66
C THR A 368 -32.50 19.88 -23.74
N THR A 369 -33.53 19.23 -23.18
CA THR A 369 -33.39 18.02 -22.35
C THR A 369 -32.81 16.84 -23.14
N LEU A 370 -33.33 16.57 -24.34
CA LEU A 370 -32.79 15.52 -25.22
C LEU A 370 -31.31 15.76 -25.59
N VAL A 371 -30.94 17.01 -25.84
CA VAL A 371 -29.55 17.40 -26.11
C VAL A 371 -28.67 17.26 -24.86
N ALA A 372 -29.17 17.60 -23.67
CA ALA A 372 -28.44 17.37 -22.41
C ALA A 372 -28.18 15.87 -22.17
N PHE A 373 -29.18 15.02 -22.40
CA PHE A 373 -29.03 13.56 -22.27
C PHE A 373 -28.01 13.01 -23.28
N ALA A 374 -28.11 13.39 -24.55
CA ALA A 374 -27.16 13.01 -25.59
C ALA A 374 -25.73 13.51 -25.30
N PHE A 375 -25.58 14.76 -24.84
CA PHE A 375 -24.29 15.35 -24.50
C PHE A 375 -23.65 14.65 -23.28
N SER A 376 -24.43 14.25 -22.27
CA SER A 376 -23.95 13.43 -21.15
C SER A 376 -23.38 12.07 -21.60
N SER A 377 -23.93 11.50 -22.68
CA SER A 377 -23.43 10.28 -23.34
C SER A 377 -22.13 10.54 -24.10
N VAL A 378 -22.04 11.63 -24.87
CA VAL A 378 -20.79 12.08 -25.51
C VAL A 378 -19.68 12.31 -24.49
N LEU A 379 -19.98 12.99 -23.38
CA LEU A 379 -19.04 13.29 -22.29
C LEU A 379 -18.55 12.02 -21.59
N THR A 380 -19.46 11.08 -21.33
CA THR A 380 -19.15 9.75 -20.79
C THR A 380 -18.26 8.95 -21.74
N GLY A 381 -18.58 8.94 -23.04
CA GLY A 381 -17.82 8.24 -24.07
C GLY A 381 -16.41 8.81 -24.26
N LEU A 382 -16.27 10.13 -24.34
CA LEU A 382 -14.97 10.80 -24.44
C LEU A 382 -14.10 10.49 -23.22
N THR A 383 -14.66 10.56 -22.01
CA THR A 383 -13.92 10.30 -20.77
C THR A 383 -13.45 8.85 -20.67
N PHE A 384 -14.32 7.89 -20.95
CA PHE A 384 -13.94 6.47 -20.97
C PHE A 384 -12.90 6.16 -22.05
N PHE A 385 -13.03 6.73 -23.25
CA PHE A 385 -12.06 6.60 -24.32
C PHE A 385 -10.67 7.13 -23.89
N LEU A 386 -10.62 8.33 -23.31
CA LEU A 386 -9.37 8.93 -22.84
C LEU A 386 -8.73 8.14 -21.69
N LEU A 387 -9.52 7.70 -20.70
CA LEU A 387 -9.04 6.89 -19.57
C LEU A 387 -8.42 5.57 -20.04
N GLY A 388 -9.07 4.87 -20.98
CA GLY A 388 -8.52 3.64 -21.55
C GLY A 388 -7.33 3.88 -22.47
N PHE A 389 -7.37 4.93 -23.31
CA PHE A 389 -6.27 5.29 -24.22
C PHE A 389 -4.98 5.64 -23.48
N PHE A 390 -5.06 6.44 -22.41
CA PHE A 390 -3.92 6.76 -21.55
C PHE A 390 -3.57 5.65 -20.54
N ARG A 391 -4.24 4.50 -20.59
CA ARG A 391 -4.07 3.35 -19.68
C ARG A 391 -4.25 3.67 -18.19
N LEU A 392 -5.14 4.63 -17.90
CA LEU A 392 -5.44 5.11 -16.56
C LEU A 392 -6.50 4.25 -15.84
N GLY A 393 -6.94 3.13 -16.42
CA GLY A 393 -7.93 2.24 -15.81
C GLY A 393 -7.51 1.70 -14.43
N SER A 394 -6.20 1.57 -14.17
CA SER A 394 -5.67 1.21 -12.86
C SER A 394 -5.89 2.29 -11.79
N LEU A 395 -5.98 3.57 -12.16
CA LEU A 395 -6.27 4.65 -11.19
C LEU A 395 -7.68 4.54 -10.62
N LEU A 396 -8.62 4.03 -11.42
CA LEU A 396 -10.02 3.89 -11.02
C LEU A 396 -10.20 2.84 -9.89
N GLY A 397 -9.24 1.93 -9.74
CA GLY A 397 -9.18 0.97 -8.63
C GLY A 397 -8.88 1.59 -7.26
N PHE A 398 -8.49 2.88 -7.20
CA PHE A 398 -8.28 3.60 -5.93
C PHE A 398 -9.55 4.25 -5.37
N PHE A 399 -10.66 4.28 -6.11
CA PHE A 399 -11.90 4.88 -5.61
C PHE A 399 -12.49 4.06 -4.44
N PRO A 400 -12.74 4.67 -3.26
CA PRO A 400 -13.29 3.95 -2.13
C PRO A 400 -14.68 3.38 -2.41
N ARG A 401 -14.81 2.05 -2.34
CA ARG A 401 -16.06 1.32 -2.66
C ARG A 401 -17.27 1.83 -1.85
N HIS A 402 -17.06 2.34 -0.64
CA HIS A 402 -18.14 2.91 0.18
C HIS A 402 -18.82 4.15 -0.42
N ILE A 403 -18.17 4.89 -1.34
CA ILE A 403 -18.84 5.97 -2.10
C ILE A 403 -19.95 5.37 -2.97
N LEU A 404 -19.57 4.46 -3.88
CA LEU A 404 -20.50 3.84 -4.83
C LEU A 404 -21.61 3.06 -4.11
N VAL A 405 -21.29 2.37 -3.00
CA VAL A 405 -22.29 1.69 -2.16
C VAL A 405 -23.28 2.68 -1.53
N GLY A 406 -22.81 3.84 -1.04
CA GLY A 406 -23.69 4.92 -0.58
C GLY A 406 -24.58 5.47 -1.70
N CYS A 407 -24.02 5.67 -2.89
CA CYS A 407 -24.76 6.17 -4.04
C CYS A 407 -25.81 5.17 -4.56
N ILE A 408 -25.48 3.87 -4.60
CA ILE A 408 -26.45 2.79 -4.90
C ILE A 408 -27.59 2.79 -3.88
N GLY A 409 -27.31 2.99 -2.60
CA GLY A 409 -28.35 3.13 -1.58
C GLY A 409 -29.25 4.36 -1.81
N GLY A 410 -28.68 5.50 -2.22
CA GLY A 410 -29.42 6.71 -2.58
C GLY A 410 -30.33 6.51 -3.79
N VAL A 411 -29.82 5.88 -4.86
CA VAL A 411 -30.64 5.44 -6.01
C VAL A 411 -31.75 4.50 -5.53
N GLY A 412 -31.44 3.55 -4.65
CA GLY A 412 -32.43 2.61 -4.13
C GLY A 412 -33.59 3.29 -3.39
N VAL A 413 -33.31 4.33 -2.59
CA VAL A 413 -34.35 5.14 -1.92
C VAL A 413 -35.16 5.93 -2.95
N PHE A 414 -34.51 6.58 -3.92
CA PHE A 414 -35.20 7.26 -5.03
C PHE A 414 -36.14 6.31 -5.77
N LEU A 415 -35.70 5.09 -6.12
CA LEU A 415 -36.55 4.12 -6.81
C LEU A 415 -37.76 3.67 -5.98
N ILE A 416 -37.65 3.60 -4.65
CA ILE A 416 -38.82 3.34 -3.79
C ILE A 416 -39.82 4.51 -3.85
N ILE A 417 -39.33 5.75 -3.93
CA ILE A 417 -40.16 6.96 -4.10
C ILE A 417 -40.80 6.99 -5.50
N THR A 418 -40.03 6.79 -6.57
CA THR A 418 -40.54 6.71 -7.95
C THR A 418 -41.54 5.56 -8.12
N GLY A 419 -41.32 4.42 -7.45
CA GLY A 419 -42.24 3.28 -7.44
C GLY A 419 -43.60 3.61 -6.84
N LEU A 420 -43.63 4.43 -5.77
CA LEU A 420 -44.85 5.01 -5.20
C LEU A 420 -45.49 6.01 -6.17
N ASN A 421 -44.73 6.98 -6.68
CA ASN A 421 -45.25 8.05 -7.54
C ASN A 421 -45.86 7.50 -8.84
N VAL A 422 -45.18 6.57 -9.51
CA VAL A 422 -45.68 5.87 -10.71
C VAL A 422 -46.94 5.06 -10.39
N ALA A 423 -47.02 4.43 -9.20
CA ALA A 423 -48.21 3.65 -8.82
C ALA A 423 -49.44 4.53 -8.57
N THR A 424 -49.28 5.69 -7.94
CA THR A 424 -50.39 6.61 -7.61
C THR A 424 -50.65 7.69 -8.66
N ARG A 425 -49.81 7.80 -9.70
CA ARG A 425 -49.74 8.94 -10.63
C ARG A 425 -49.61 10.29 -9.92
N LEU A 426 -48.77 10.33 -8.88
CA LEU A 426 -48.33 11.59 -8.29
C LEU A 426 -47.34 12.29 -9.22
N GLN A 427 -47.32 13.61 -9.14
CA GLN A 427 -46.25 14.39 -9.74
C GLN A 427 -45.04 14.38 -8.78
N ASP A 428 -43.84 14.11 -9.30
CA ASP A 428 -42.62 14.02 -8.51
C ASP A 428 -42.32 15.31 -7.72
N ASP A 429 -42.67 16.47 -8.28
CA ASP A 429 -42.48 17.79 -7.65
C ASP A 429 -43.39 18.03 -6.41
N ASP A 430 -44.48 17.27 -6.23
CA ASP A 430 -45.32 17.31 -5.02
C ASP A 430 -44.70 16.50 -3.85
N PHE A 431 -43.70 15.65 -4.11
CA PHE A 431 -43.17 14.73 -3.11
C PHE A 431 -42.34 15.46 -2.04
N SER A 432 -42.97 15.72 -0.90
CA SER A 432 -42.34 16.24 0.31
C SER A 432 -42.29 15.17 1.40
N LEU A 433 -41.24 15.17 2.23
CA LEU A 433 -41.16 14.37 3.47
C LEU A 433 -42.03 14.99 4.58
N SER A 434 -43.31 15.23 4.28
CA SER A 434 -44.31 15.84 5.16
C SER A 434 -45.31 14.80 5.71
N PRO A 435 -45.93 15.04 6.89
CA PRO A 435 -46.99 14.19 7.41
C PRO A 435 -48.21 14.09 6.47
N ASP A 436 -48.50 15.16 5.74
CA ASP A 436 -49.60 15.24 4.79
C ASP A 436 -49.37 14.33 3.56
N MET A 437 -48.12 14.18 3.12
CA MET A 437 -47.76 13.23 2.06
C MET A 437 -47.97 11.78 2.51
N LEU A 438 -47.64 11.44 3.75
CA LEU A 438 -47.94 10.12 4.33
C LEU A 438 -49.46 9.87 4.35
N LEU A 439 -50.25 10.88 4.76
CA LEU A 439 -51.70 10.82 4.74
C LEU A 439 -52.27 10.68 3.32
N PHE A 440 -51.65 11.29 2.30
CA PHE A 440 -52.02 11.08 0.90
C PHE A 440 -51.85 9.62 0.48
N PHE A 441 -50.69 8.99 0.75
CA PHE A 441 -50.46 7.58 0.40
C PHE A 441 -51.36 6.60 1.16
N LEU A 442 -51.85 6.99 2.33
CA LEU A 442 -52.78 6.21 3.14
C LEU A 442 -54.27 6.42 2.79
N ARG A 443 -54.61 7.33 1.85
CA ARG A 443 -55.99 7.45 1.32
C ARG A 443 -56.38 6.17 0.60
N GLY A 444 -57.59 5.67 0.85
CA GLY A 444 -58.03 4.34 0.40
C GLY A 444 -57.89 4.06 -1.11
N HIS A 445 -58.10 5.05 -1.97
CA HIS A 445 -57.87 4.90 -3.42
C HIS A 445 -56.38 4.70 -3.75
N ASN A 446 -55.51 5.60 -3.27
CA ASN A 446 -54.07 5.56 -3.49
C ASN A 446 -53.44 4.28 -2.91
N LEU A 447 -53.87 3.89 -1.70
CA LEU A 447 -53.45 2.66 -1.03
C LEU A 447 -53.76 1.42 -1.88
N VAL A 448 -54.93 1.37 -2.52
CA VAL A 448 -55.33 0.26 -3.40
C VAL A 448 -54.54 0.24 -4.71
N LEU A 449 -53.95 1.35 -5.16
CA LEU A 449 -53.07 1.39 -6.33
C LEU A 449 -51.64 0.92 -6.01
N TRP A 450 -51.01 1.45 -4.96
CA TRP A 450 -49.60 1.14 -4.68
C TRP A 450 -49.38 -0.14 -3.86
N ALA A 451 -50.29 -0.49 -2.94
CA ALA A 451 -50.10 -1.65 -2.07
C ALA A 451 -50.04 -3.00 -2.82
N PRO A 452 -50.82 -3.25 -3.89
CA PRO A 452 -50.65 -4.47 -4.70
C PRO A 452 -49.29 -4.55 -5.39
N ALA A 453 -48.77 -3.43 -5.91
CA ALA A 453 -47.44 -3.40 -6.53
C ALA A 453 -46.33 -3.66 -5.50
N PHE A 454 -46.41 -3.04 -4.32
CA PHE A 454 -45.48 -3.29 -3.23
C PHE A 454 -45.58 -4.73 -2.68
N ALA A 455 -46.80 -5.27 -2.55
CA ALA A 455 -47.02 -6.65 -2.13
C ALA A 455 -46.45 -7.66 -3.14
N LEU A 456 -46.55 -7.40 -4.44
CA LEU A 456 -45.90 -8.20 -5.48
C LEU A 456 -44.36 -8.12 -5.39
N ALA A 457 -43.79 -6.95 -5.09
CA ALA A 457 -42.35 -6.81 -4.88
C ALA A 457 -41.85 -7.62 -3.67
N VAL A 458 -42.55 -7.53 -2.54
CA VAL A 458 -42.27 -8.32 -1.33
C VAL A 458 -42.46 -9.83 -1.59
N LEU A 459 -43.51 -10.22 -2.33
CA LEU A 459 -43.75 -11.62 -2.70
C LEU A 459 -42.63 -12.19 -3.57
N LEU A 460 -42.15 -11.46 -4.58
CA LEU A 460 -41.00 -11.90 -5.39
C LEU A 460 -39.74 -12.08 -4.53
N ARG A 461 -39.50 -11.18 -3.58
CA ARG A 461 -38.37 -11.28 -2.63
C ARG A 461 -38.51 -12.45 -1.66
N VAL A 462 -39.73 -12.81 -1.23
CA VAL A 462 -40.00 -14.04 -0.46
C VAL A 462 -39.76 -15.29 -1.32
N ILE A 463 -40.22 -15.32 -2.58
CA ILE A 463 -39.99 -16.43 -3.51
C ILE A 463 -38.48 -16.63 -3.74
N THR A 464 -37.77 -15.58 -4.13
CA THR A 464 -36.32 -15.63 -4.42
C THR A 464 -35.47 -15.95 -3.17
N SER A 465 -35.89 -15.54 -1.97
CA SER A 465 -35.23 -15.93 -0.72
C SER A 465 -35.19 -17.44 -0.47
N ARG A 466 -36.11 -18.20 -1.08
CA ARG A 466 -36.14 -19.66 -0.99
C ARG A 466 -35.67 -20.34 -2.27
N TRP A 467 -36.10 -19.85 -3.43
CA TRP A 467 -35.89 -20.50 -4.73
C TRP A 467 -34.96 -19.65 -5.60
N HIS A 468 -33.76 -20.15 -5.88
CA HIS A 468 -32.67 -19.37 -6.48
C HIS A 468 -32.57 -19.54 -8.02
N HIS A 469 -33.69 -19.83 -8.69
CA HIS A 469 -33.70 -20.14 -10.13
C HIS A 469 -33.79 -18.87 -11.00
N GLN A 470 -32.90 -18.77 -12.00
CA GLN A 470 -32.65 -17.52 -12.73
C GLN A 470 -33.85 -17.02 -13.56
N LEU A 471 -34.74 -17.92 -14.00
CA LEU A 471 -35.95 -17.54 -14.75
C LEU A 471 -37.10 -17.03 -13.85
N ILE A 472 -36.96 -17.03 -12.51
CA ILE A 472 -38.05 -16.60 -11.61
C ILE A 472 -38.44 -15.14 -11.85
N LEU A 473 -37.49 -14.20 -11.81
CA LEU A 473 -37.80 -12.78 -12.03
C LEU A 473 -38.44 -12.54 -13.41
N PRO A 474 -37.87 -13.02 -14.54
CA PRO A 474 -38.47 -12.79 -15.85
C PRO A 474 -39.85 -13.43 -16.05
N THR A 475 -40.07 -14.66 -15.54
CA THR A 475 -41.38 -15.32 -15.67
C THR A 475 -42.44 -14.73 -14.74
N TYR A 476 -42.05 -14.27 -13.55
CA TYR A 476 -42.95 -13.60 -12.61
C TYR A 476 -43.61 -12.36 -13.22
N PHE A 477 -42.80 -11.47 -13.82
CA PHE A 477 -43.31 -10.26 -14.47
C PHE A 477 -44.08 -10.53 -15.77
N LEU A 478 -43.88 -11.66 -16.44
CA LEU A 478 -44.75 -12.11 -17.54
C LEU A 478 -46.11 -12.65 -17.05
N ILE A 479 -46.16 -13.25 -15.87
CA ILE A 479 -47.40 -13.83 -15.31
C ILE A 479 -48.36 -12.75 -14.80
N ILE A 480 -47.86 -11.65 -14.22
CA ILE A 480 -48.71 -10.61 -13.63
C ILE A 480 -49.72 -10.00 -14.64
N PRO A 481 -49.35 -9.57 -15.87
CA PRO A 481 -50.30 -9.12 -16.88
C PRO A 481 -51.38 -10.17 -17.21
N VAL A 482 -51.01 -11.44 -17.32
CA VAL A 482 -51.94 -12.53 -17.65
C VAL A 482 -52.96 -12.72 -16.53
N VAL A 483 -52.50 -12.76 -15.27
CA VAL A 483 -53.38 -12.85 -14.10
C VAL A 483 -54.29 -11.62 -13.97
N PHE A 484 -53.76 -10.43 -14.19
CA PHE A 484 -54.52 -9.17 -14.17
C PHE A 484 -55.66 -9.17 -15.19
N TYR A 485 -55.41 -9.57 -16.45
CA TYR A 485 -56.45 -9.65 -17.46
C TYR A 485 -57.47 -10.78 -17.20
N ILE A 486 -57.06 -11.90 -16.61
CA ILE A 486 -58.00 -12.95 -16.15
C ILE A 486 -58.92 -12.42 -15.05
N VAL A 487 -58.39 -11.65 -14.08
CA VAL A 487 -59.19 -11.03 -13.00
C VAL A 487 -60.16 -9.99 -13.57
N ILE A 488 -59.75 -9.15 -14.51
CA ILE A 488 -60.64 -8.18 -15.18
C ILE A 488 -61.78 -8.90 -15.90
N LEU A 489 -61.47 -9.95 -16.67
CA LEU A 489 -62.46 -10.71 -17.43
C LEU A 489 -63.46 -11.42 -16.50
N GLY A 490 -63.00 -11.96 -15.37
CA GLY A 490 -63.85 -12.59 -14.36
C GLY A 490 -64.69 -11.61 -13.54
N ALA A 491 -64.22 -10.38 -13.33
CA ALA A 491 -64.92 -9.33 -12.60
C ALA A 491 -65.83 -8.45 -13.48
N GLY A 492 -65.68 -8.51 -14.81
CA GLY A 492 -66.48 -7.73 -15.77
C GLY A 492 -66.11 -6.24 -15.84
N PHE A 493 -64.91 -5.84 -15.38
CA PHE A 493 -64.50 -4.43 -15.39
C PHE A 493 -64.20 -3.91 -16.80
N ASN A 494 -64.56 -2.64 -17.04
CA ASN A 494 -64.28 -1.96 -18.31
C ASN A 494 -62.84 -1.40 -18.32
N LEU A 495 -62.09 -1.68 -19.38
CA LEU A 495 -60.70 -1.22 -19.57
C LEU A 495 -60.56 0.31 -19.56
N ASP A 496 -61.55 1.04 -20.08
CA ASP A 496 -61.56 2.50 -20.12
C ASP A 496 -61.99 3.13 -18.79
N MET A 497 -62.53 2.35 -17.85
CA MET A 497 -62.65 2.74 -16.45
C MET A 497 -61.31 2.53 -15.74
N LEU A 498 -60.74 1.33 -15.85
CA LEU A 498 -59.43 1.00 -15.24
C LEU A 498 -58.27 1.90 -15.70
N ARG A 499 -58.31 2.41 -16.93
CA ARG A 499 -57.34 3.42 -17.43
C ARG A 499 -57.47 4.78 -16.73
N ARG A 500 -58.70 5.24 -16.49
CA ARG A 500 -59.00 6.48 -15.77
C ARG A 500 -58.72 6.34 -14.27
N ASP A 501 -59.02 5.18 -13.71
CA ASP A 501 -58.81 4.83 -12.30
C ASP A 501 -57.34 4.49 -11.98
N GLY A 502 -56.39 4.72 -12.90
CA GLY A 502 -54.94 4.61 -12.67
C GLY A 502 -54.28 3.31 -13.11
N TRP A 503 -54.99 2.19 -13.18
CA TRP A 503 -54.44 0.82 -13.32
C TRP A 503 -53.74 0.50 -14.64
N LEU A 504 -54.17 1.10 -15.74
CA LEU A 504 -53.61 0.89 -17.09
C LEU A 504 -53.11 2.22 -17.64
N PHE A 505 -51.91 2.23 -18.24
CA PHE A 505 -51.40 3.42 -18.92
C PHE A 505 -52.37 3.96 -19.97
N GLU A 506 -52.29 5.25 -20.22
CA GLU A 506 -53.11 5.85 -21.26
C GLU A 506 -52.68 5.39 -22.64
N VAL A 507 -53.65 5.16 -23.53
CA VAL A 507 -53.35 4.90 -24.94
C VAL A 507 -53.02 6.25 -25.57
N ALA A 508 -51.74 6.63 -25.45
CA ALA A 508 -51.12 7.55 -26.39
C ALA A 508 -51.48 7.07 -27.81
N ARG A 509 -51.94 7.99 -28.67
CA ARG A 509 -52.60 7.67 -29.95
C ARG A 509 -51.77 6.65 -30.72
N SER A 510 -52.39 5.54 -31.12
CA SER A 510 -51.77 4.23 -31.35
C SER A 510 -50.88 4.10 -32.61
N GLU A 511 -50.29 5.19 -33.07
CA GLU A 511 -49.37 5.29 -34.23
C GLU A 511 -48.04 5.96 -33.87
N GLU A 512 -47.76 6.18 -32.59
CA GLU A 512 -46.51 6.72 -32.05
C GLU A 512 -45.30 5.87 -32.48
N LYS A 513 -44.52 6.39 -33.42
CA LYS A 513 -43.37 5.69 -34.02
C LYS A 513 -42.15 5.80 -33.10
N TRP A 514 -41.36 4.73 -32.99
CA TRP A 514 -40.15 4.67 -32.15
C TRP A 514 -39.17 5.83 -32.36
N TYR A 515 -39.13 6.40 -33.57
CA TYR A 515 -38.27 7.53 -33.92
C TYR A 515 -38.86 8.91 -33.56
N ARG A 516 -39.99 9.01 -32.83
CA ARG A 516 -40.64 10.29 -32.44
C ARG A 516 -39.67 11.27 -31.79
N PHE A 517 -38.75 10.80 -30.96
CA PHE A 517 -37.79 11.65 -30.25
C PHE A 517 -36.85 12.43 -31.19
N TYR A 518 -36.50 11.89 -32.36
CA TYR A 518 -35.75 12.63 -33.38
C TYR A 518 -36.50 13.85 -33.92
N THR A 519 -37.83 13.93 -33.82
CA THR A 519 -38.60 15.11 -34.26
C THR A 519 -38.51 16.30 -33.29
N TYR A 520 -37.94 16.09 -32.10
CA TYR A 520 -37.68 17.11 -31.09
C TYR A 520 -36.23 17.60 -31.07
N PHE A 521 -35.29 16.94 -31.79
CA PHE A 521 -33.93 17.45 -31.99
C PHE A 521 -33.91 18.64 -32.96
N ASP A 522 -34.29 19.81 -32.46
CA ASP A 522 -34.38 21.08 -33.19
C ASP A 522 -33.29 22.04 -32.68
N PHE A 523 -32.15 22.06 -33.37
CA PHE A 523 -30.98 22.85 -32.95
C PHE A 523 -31.22 24.37 -32.89
N ALA A 524 -32.27 24.88 -33.54
CA ALA A 524 -32.67 26.28 -33.46
C ALA A 524 -33.51 26.61 -32.19
N LYS A 525 -33.90 25.59 -31.41
CA LYS A 525 -34.70 25.70 -30.17
C LYS A 525 -33.98 25.14 -28.94
N ILE A 526 -32.65 25.05 -28.96
CA ILE A 526 -31.85 24.67 -27.80
C ILE A 526 -31.62 25.90 -26.92
N GLY A 527 -32.09 25.81 -25.67
CA GLY A 527 -31.73 26.74 -24.60
C GLY A 527 -30.29 26.49 -24.15
N TRP A 528 -29.32 27.08 -24.85
CA TRP A 528 -27.89 26.90 -24.54
C TRP A 528 -27.51 27.33 -23.11
N GLY A 529 -28.15 28.37 -22.56
CA GLY A 529 -27.98 28.77 -21.15
C GLY A 529 -28.41 27.67 -20.18
N PRO A 530 -29.68 27.22 -20.20
CA PRO A 530 -30.17 26.05 -19.45
C PRO A 530 -29.31 24.78 -19.65
N LEU A 531 -28.86 24.49 -20.87
CA LEU A 531 -27.96 23.37 -21.14
C LEU A 531 -26.66 23.48 -20.32
N TRP A 532 -26.01 24.66 -20.30
CA TRP A 532 -24.81 24.87 -19.50
C TRP A 532 -25.09 24.90 -17.99
N ALA A 533 -26.28 25.32 -17.56
CA ALA A 533 -26.69 25.25 -16.15
C ALA A 533 -26.73 23.80 -15.62
N THR A 534 -26.97 22.81 -16.49
CA THR A 534 -26.93 21.38 -16.10
C THR A 534 -25.53 20.77 -15.97
N LEU A 535 -24.45 21.50 -16.31
CA LEU A 535 -23.08 20.95 -16.27
C LEU A 535 -22.69 20.30 -14.92
N PRO A 536 -23.01 20.84 -13.73
CA PRO A 536 -22.69 20.19 -12.46
C PRO A 536 -23.33 18.80 -12.34
N THR A 537 -24.60 18.67 -12.74
CA THR A 537 -25.32 17.39 -12.77
C THR A 537 -24.73 16.41 -13.78
N GLN A 538 -24.30 16.91 -14.95
CA GLN A 538 -23.60 16.09 -15.95
C GLN A 538 -22.22 15.61 -15.47
N PHE A 539 -21.46 16.44 -14.75
CA PHE A 539 -20.19 16.02 -14.15
C PHE A 539 -20.38 15.04 -12.98
N ALA A 540 -21.46 15.15 -12.21
CA ALA A 540 -21.80 14.17 -11.18
C ALA A 540 -22.21 12.81 -11.80
N LEU A 541 -23.06 12.81 -12.83
CA LEU A 541 -23.38 11.63 -13.64
C LEU A 541 -22.13 11.02 -14.27
N LEU A 542 -21.22 11.85 -14.81
CA LEU A 542 -19.96 11.40 -15.40
C LEU A 542 -19.08 10.70 -14.37
N PHE A 543 -18.87 11.33 -13.22
CA PHE A 543 -18.09 10.77 -12.13
C PHE A 543 -18.68 9.43 -11.67
N PHE A 544 -20.01 9.39 -11.49
CA PHE A 544 -20.72 8.18 -11.10
C PHE A 544 -20.56 7.05 -12.14
N ASN A 545 -20.77 7.33 -13.43
CA ASN A 545 -20.54 6.38 -14.53
C ASN A 545 -19.12 5.79 -14.48
N VAL A 546 -18.10 6.62 -14.22
CA VAL A 546 -16.69 6.20 -14.16
C VAL A 546 -16.41 5.16 -13.05
N LEU A 547 -17.23 5.09 -11.99
CA LEU A 547 -17.07 4.13 -10.90
C LEU A 547 -17.55 2.70 -11.21
N HIS A 548 -18.40 2.50 -12.23
CA HIS A 548 -19.03 1.19 -12.48
C HIS A 548 -18.12 0.16 -13.21
N PRO A 549 -17.47 0.48 -14.35
CA PRO A 549 -16.59 -0.48 -15.04
C PRO A 549 -15.45 -1.07 -14.19
N PRO A 550 -14.74 -0.31 -13.32
CA PRO A 550 -13.68 -0.83 -12.45
C PRO A 550 -14.14 -1.92 -11.46
N LEU A 551 -15.43 -1.98 -11.14
CA LEU A 551 -16.00 -3.03 -10.30
C LEU A 551 -16.55 -4.17 -11.16
N ASN A 552 -17.34 -3.84 -12.18
CA ASN A 552 -18.07 -4.82 -12.97
C ASN A 552 -17.18 -5.63 -13.93
N VAL A 553 -16.17 -5.01 -14.56
CA VAL A 553 -15.27 -5.70 -15.50
C VAL A 553 -14.40 -6.76 -14.79
N PRO A 554 -13.68 -6.45 -13.70
CA PRO A 554 -12.90 -7.48 -12.98
C PRO A 554 -13.79 -8.52 -12.29
N ALA A 555 -14.97 -8.14 -11.80
CA ALA A 555 -15.91 -9.10 -11.22
C ALA A 555 -16.46 -10.07 -12.28
N LEU A 556 -16.72 -9.61 -13.51
CA LEU A 556 -17.14 -10.47 -14.61
C LEU A 556 -15.98 -11.35 -15.10
N ALA A 557 -14.77 -10.79 -15.22
CA ALA A 557 -13.55 -11.51 -15.59
C ALA A 557 -13.34 -12.74 -14.69
N VAL A 558 -13.41 -12.54 -13.37
CA VAL A 558 -13.34 -13.62 -12.36
C VAL A 558 -14.53 -14.58 -12.44
N SER A 559 -15.74 -14.07 -12.67
CA SER A 559 -16.97 -14.89 -12.71
C SER A 559 -17.14 -15.73 -13.98
N LEU A 560 -16.35 -15.45 -15.03
CA LEU A 560 -16.30 -16.18 -16.29
C LEU A 560 -14.96 -16.91 -16.54
N ASP A 561 -14.04 -16.90 -15.56
CA ASP A 561 -12.68 -17.44 -15.65
C ASP A 561 -11.92 -16.96 -16.91
N SER A 562 -11.88 -15.64 -17.10
CA SER A 562 -11.40 -14.99 -18.32
C SER A 562 -10.48 -13.80 -18.02
N ASP A 563 -9.35 -13.71 -18.72
CA ASP A 563 -8.42 -12.58 -18.62
C ASP A 563 -8.82 -11.46 -19.59
N VAL A 564 -9.09 -10.26 -19.06
CA VAL A 564 -9.63 -9.11 -19.81
C VAL A 564 -9.00 -7.81 -19.32
N ASP A 565 -8.35 -7.09 -20.25
CA ASP A 565 -7.76 -5.77 -19.98
C ASP A 565 -8.86 -4.71 -19.74
N THR A 566 -8.95 -4.20 -18.51
CA THR A 566 -9.85 -3.10 -18.13
C THR A 566 -9.70 -1.87 -19.02
N ASN A 567 -8.51 -1.57 -19.54
CA ASN A 567 -8.30 -0.42 -20.43
C ASN A 567 -8.96 -0.64 -21.80
N LYS A 568 -9.03 -1.88 -22.28
CA LYS A 568 -9.78 -2.26 -23.49
C LYS A 568 -11.28 -2.08 -23.27
N GLU A 569 -11.81 -2.51 -22.13
CA GLU A 569 -13.24 -2.31 -21.80
C GLU A 569 -13.59 -0.82 -21.63
N LEU A 570 -12.70 -0.01 -21.05
CA LEU A 570 -12.87 1.46 -21.02
C LEU A 570 -12.92 2.06 -22.44
N ILE A 571 -12.05 1.62 -23.37
CA ILE A 571 -12.14 2.02 -24.78
C ILE A 571 -13.46 1.54 -25.42
N ALA A 572 -13.95 0.34 -25.07
CA ALA A 572 -15.22 -0.19 -25.56
C ALA A 572 -16.44 0.61 -25.07
N HIS A 573 -16.48 0.95 -23.79
CA HIS A 573 -17.46 1.89 -23.23
C HIS A 573 -17.34 3.27 -23.87
N GLY A 574 -16.12 3.72 -24.16
CA GLY A 574 -15.83 4.98 -24.84
C GLY A 574 -16.51 5.07 -26.20
N TYR A 575 -16.26 4.10 -27.08
CA TYR A 575 -16.94 4.02 -28.38
C TYR A 575 -18.47 3.88 -28.23
N SER A 576 -18.93 3.04 -27.31
CA SER A 576 -20.35 2.75 -27.10
C SER A 576 -21.16 3.99 -26.69
N ASN A 577 -20.65 4.77 -25.74
CA ASN A 577 -21.30 6.00 -25.27
C ASN A 577 -21.12 7.16 -26.26
N LEU A 578 -19.96 7.27 -26.93
CA LEU A 578 -19.76 8.31 -27.95
C LEU A 578 -20.71 8.13 -29.14
N ILE A 579 -20.89 6.89 -29.61
CA ILE A 579 -21.85 6.57 -30.68
C ILE A 579 -23.29 6.78 -30.20
N ALA A 580 -23.63 6.39 -28.97
CA ALA A 580 -24.96 6.63 -28.39
C ALA A 580 -25.31 8.12 -28.32
N GLY A 581 -24.40 8.95 -27.82
CA GLY A 581 -24.59 10.40 -27.77
C GLY A 581 -24.70 11.06 -29.14
N LEU A 582 -23.87 10.64 -30.12
CA LEU A 582 -23.96 11.13 -31.50
C LEU A 582 -25.25 10.68 -32.22
N ILE A 583 -25.85 9.56 -31.79
CA ILE A 583 -27.16 9.08 -32.27
C ILE A 583 -28.32 9.61 -31.41
N GLY A 584 -28.06 10.55 -30.48
CA GLY A 584 -29.09 11.29 -29.75
C GLY A 584 -29.73 10.49 -28.61
N THR A 585 -29.02 9.54 -27.99
CA THR A 585 -29.52 8.75 -26.87
C THR A 585 -28.58 8.74 -25.65
N VAL A 586 -29.10 8.21 -24.55
CA VAL A 586 -28.52 8.18 -23.20
C VAL A 586 -27.24 7.33 -23.06
N PRO A 587 -26.40 7.58 -22.04
CA PRO A 587 -25.31 6.70 -21.61
C PRO A 587 -25.69 5.21 -21.45
N ASN A 588 -24.70 4.33 -21.62
CA ASN A 588 -24.81 2.87 -21.48
C ASN A 588 -23.53 2.23 -20.91
N TYR A 589 -23.63 1.00 -20.43
CA TYR A 589 -22.51 0.26 -19.82
C TYR A 589 -22.63 -1.26 -20.05
N LEU A 590 -21.71 -2.05 -19.49
CA LEU A 590 -21.73 -3.52 -19.49
C LEU A 590 -22.49 -4.02 -18.26
N VAL A 591 -23.67 -4.60 -18.47
CA VAL A 591 -24.50 -5.09 -17.36
C VAL A 591 -23.95 -6.42 -16.86
N TYR A 592 -23.30 -6.42 -15.70
CA TYR A 592 -22.68 -7.60 -15.08
C TYR A 592 -23.67 -8.77 -14.96
N VAL A 593 -24.84 -8.54 -14.36
CA VAL A 593 -25.85 -9.59 -14.11
C VAL A 593 -26.39 -10.14 -15.43
N ASN A 594 -26.91 -9.29 -16.33
CA ASN A 594 -27.49 -9.73 -17.59
C ASN A 594 -26.44 -10.44 -18.48
N THR A 595 -25.16 -10.06 -18.42
CA THR A 595 -24.08 -10.77 -19.11
C THR A 595 -23.84 -12.16 -18.49
N LEU A 596 -23.72 -12.26 -17.16
CA LEU A 596 -23.52 -13.53 -16.46
C LEU A 596 -24.69 -14.51 -16.65
N LEU A 597 -25.94 -14.01 -16.67
CA LEU A 597 -27.13 -14.81 -16.99
C LEU A 597 -27.09 -15.34 -18.42
N PHE A 598 -26.73 -14.49 -19.39
CA PHE A 598 -26.66 -14.83 -20.81
C PHE A 598 -25.60 -15.89 -21.11
N TYR A 599 -24.38 -15.74 -20.55
CA TYR A 599 -23.33 -16.75 -20.61
C TYR A 599 -23.78 -18.12 -20.06
N ARG A 600 -24.45 -18.13 -18.89
CA ARG A 600 -24.93 -19.37 -18.24
C ARG A 600 -25.99 -20.13 -19.04
N VAL A 601 -26.71 -19.46 -19.94
CA VAL A 601 -27.72 -20.06 -20.83
C VAL A 601 -27.16 -20.29 -22.24
N GLY A 602 -25.84 -20.21 -22.42
CA GLY A 602 -25.14 -20.55 -23.66
C GLY A 602 -24.82 -19.38 -24.59
N GLY A 603 -25.13 -18.14 -24.19
CA GLY A 603 -24.83 -16.91 -24.93
C GLY A 603 -23.35 -16.51 -24.86
N THR A 604 -22.46 -17.41 -25.25
CA THR A 604 -21.01 -17.28 -25.09
C THR A 604 -20.29 -16.70 -26.31
N THR A 605 -21.00 -16.43 -27.42
CA THR A 605 -20.40 -16.08 -28.71
C THR A 605 -20.85 -14.71 -29.22
N ARG A 606 -20.05 -14.11 -30.11
CA ARG A 606 -20.39 -12.82 -30.74
C ARG A 606 -21.66 -12.90 -31.58
N LEU A 607 -21.98 -14.08 -32.13
CA LEU A 607 -23.21 -14.30 -32.89
C LEU A 607 -24.45 -14.17 -31.98
N SER A 608 -24.42 -14.72 -30.75
CA SER A 608 -25.54 -14.57 -29.82
C SER A 608 -25.75 -13.09 -29.43
N GLY A 609 -24.67 -12.32 -29.27
CA GLY A 609 -24.75 -10.87 -29.06
C GLY A 609 -25.38 -10.11 -30.24
N PHE A 610 -24.99 -10.42 -31.48
CA PHE A 610 -25.64 -9.84 -32.67
C PHE A 610 -27.11 -10.25 -32.82
N MET A 611 -27.46 -11.50 -32.47
CA MET A 611 -28.85 -11.96 -32.46
C MET A 611 -29.68 -11.24 -31.40
N LEU A 612 -29.12 -10.96 -30.21
CA LEU A 612 -29.77 -10.15 -29.18
C LEU A 612 -30.01 -8.71 -29.65
N ALA A 613 -29.03 -8.08 -30.31
CA ALA A 613 -29.20 -6.75 -30.90
C ALA A 613 -30.32 -6.75 -31.96
N GLY A 614 -30.34 -7.76 -32.86
CA GLY A 614 -31.39 -7.91 -33.88
C GLY A 614 -32.78 -8.17 -33.29
N ALA A 615 -32.88 -8.96 -32.22
CA ALA A 615 -34.13 -9.21 -31.52
C ALA A 615 -34.66 -7.97 -30.79
N THR A 616 -33.77 -7.21 -30.13
CA THR A 616 -34.11 -5.93 -29.48
C THR A 616 -34.56 -4.90 -30.52
N LEU A 617 -33.90 -4.86 -31.69
CA LEU A 617 -34.29 -4.02 -32.82
C LEU A 617 -35.66 -4.41 -33.41
N ALA A 618 -36.00 -5.70 -33.45
CA ALA A 618 -37.34 -6.15 -33.86
C ALA A 618 -38.44 -5.68 -32.90
N VAL A 619 -38.17 -5.68 -31.58
CA VAL A 619 -39.10 -5.09 -30.58
C VAL A 619 -39.22 -3.58 -30.76
N LEU A 620 -38.10 -2.86 -31.00
CA LEU A 620 -38.13 -1.43 -31.28
C LEU A 620 -38.96 -1.09 -32.53
N PHE A 621 -38.85 -1.90 -33.60
CA PHE A 621 -39.67 -1.73 -34.81
C PHE A 621 -41.15 -2.12 -34.63
N ALA A 622 -41.48 -3.05 -33.72
CA ALA A 622 -42.86 -3.32 -33.32
C ALA A 622 -43.51 -2.13 -32.58
N GLY A 623 -42.69 -1.23 -32.02
CA GLY A 623 -43.11 0.02 -31.40
C GLY A 623 -43.61 -0.13 -29.97
N THR A 624 -43.94 0.99 -29.34
CA THR A 624 -44.29 1.09 -27.92
C THR A 624 -45.79 0.90 -27.64
N GLY A 625 -46.62 0.74 -28.66
CA GLY A 625 -48.07 0.50 -28.53
C GLY A 625 -48.47 -0.61 -27.54
N PRO A 626 -47.77 -1.77 -27.48
CA PRO A 626 -48.07 -2.81 -26.49
C PRO A 626 -47.95 -2.37 -25.02
N ILE A 627 -47.18 -1.31 -24.72
CA ILE A 627 -46.95 -0.84 -23.34
C ILE A 627 -48.23 -0.26 -22.73
N ALA A 628 -49.15 0.29 -23.54
CA ALA A 628 -50.45 0.78 -23.08
C ALA A 628 -51.42 -0.33 -22.59
N TYR A 629 -51.03 -1.60 -22.74
CA TYR A 629 -51.72 -2.78 -22.21
C TYR A 629 -50.99 -3.39 -20.99
N ILE A 630 -49.88 -2.79 -20.54
CA ILE A 630 -49.17 -3.23 -19.35
C ILE A 630 -49.80 -2.58 -18.11
N PRO A 631 -50.19 -3.35 -17.08
CA PRO A 631 -50.72 -2.78 -15.85
C PRO A 631 -49.63 -1.96 -15.13
N VAL A 632 -49.96 -0.76 -14.64
CA VAL A 632 -49.00 0.14 -13.98
C VAL A 632 -48.33 -0.55 -12.80
N MET A 633 -49.08 -1.38 -12.06
CA MET A 633 -48.59 -2.22 -10.97
C MET A 633 -47.44 -3.18 -11.34
N VAL A 634 -47.27 -3.56 -12.62
CA VAL A 634 -46.12 -4.35 -13.10
C VAL A 634 -44.85 -3.50 -13.10
N VAL A 635 -44.96 -2.27 -13.62
CA VAL A 635 -43.84 -1.32 -13.70
C VAL A 635 -43.43 -0.88 -12.31
N SER A 636 -44.40 -0.46 -11.48
CA SER A 636 -44.14 -0.09 -10.08
C SER A 636 -43.59 -1.25 -9.25
N SER A 637 -44.06 -2.49 -9.43
CA SER A 637 -43.50 -3.62 -8.66
C SER A 637 -42.08 -4.00 -9.08
N LEU A 638 -41.72 -3.86 -10.36
CA LEU A 638 -40.34 -4.03 -10.82
C LEU A 638 -39.41 -2.92 -10.27
N ILE A 639 -39.86 -1.65 -10.30
CA ILE A 639 -39.16 -0.52 -9.70
C ILE A 639 -38.98 -0.72 -8.18
N PHE A 640 -40.03 -1.16 -7.47
CA PHE A 640 -39.96 -1.46 -6.03
C PHE A 640 -38.96 -2.57 -5.71
N VAL A 641 -38.96 -3.70 -6.45
CA VAL A 641 -38.00 -4.80 -6.24
C VAL A 641 -36.57 -4.26 -6.32
N LEU A 642 -36.29 -3.49 -7.38
CA LEU A 642 -34.95 -2.96 -7.63
C LEU A 642 -34.54 -1.97 -6.53
N GLY A 643 -35.38 -1.01 -6.16
CA GLY A 643 -35.10 -0.10 -5.05
C GLY A 643 -34.88 -0.82 -3.70
N ILE A 644 -35.74 -1.80 -3.39
CA ILE A 644 -35.67 -2.61 -2.17
C ILE A 644 -34.41 -3.49 -2.12
N ASP A 645 -33.89 -3.94 -3.26
CA ASP A 645 -32.64 -4.70 -3.35
C ASP A 645 -31.41 -3.80 -3.30
N LEU A 646 -31.39 -2.63 -3.98
CA LEU A 646 -30.28 -1.67 -3.90
C LEU A 646 -30.11 -1.10 -2.48
N VAL A 647 -31.19 -0.72 -1.78
CA VAL A 647 -31.12 -0.28 -0.37
C VAL A 647 -30.62 -1.41 0.54
N LYS A 648 -31.02 -2.65 0.28
CA LYS A 648 -30.59 -3.83 1.05
C LYS A 648 -29.12 -4.17 0.82
N GLU A 649 -28.63 -4.07 -0.41
CA GLU A 649 -27.20 -4.19 -0.70
C GLU A 649 -26.41 -3.09 0.02
N ALA A 650 -26.87 -1.84 -0.07
CA ALA A 650 -26.18 -0.68 0.49
C ALA A 650 -26.12 -0.67 2.03
N LEU A 651 -27.21 -0.99 2.73
CA LEU A 651 -27.30 -0.88 4.20
C LEU A 651 -27.28 -2.21 4.96
N TRP A 652 -27.84 -3.29 4.42
CA TRP A 652 -27.98 -4.54 5.18
C TRP A 652 -26.82 -5.51 4.91
N ASP A 653 -26.43 -5.70 3.66
CA ASP A 653 -25.37 -6.65 3.30
C ASP A 653 -23.95 -6.11 3.61
N THR A 654 -23.80 -4.80 3.79
CA THR A 654 -22.54 -4.12 4.10
C THR A 654 -22.22 -4.01 5.59
N ARG A 655 -23.23 -4.00 6.47
CA ARG A 655 -23.13 -3.65 7.91
C ARG A 655 -22.14 -4.46 8.76
N HIS A 656 -21.70 -5.62 8.25
CA HIS A 656 -20.69 -6.49 8.87
C HIS A 656 -19.48 -6.76 7.95
N ARG A 657 -19.42 -6.11 6.78
CA ARG A 657 -18.36 -6.25 5.77
C ARG A 657 -17.44 -5.02 5.69
N VAL A 658 -17.92 -3.85 6.09
CA VAL A 658 -17.15 -2.59 6.12
C VAL A 658 -16.85 -2.16 7.56
N SER A 659 -15.88 -1.27 7.75
CA SER A 659 -15.60 -0.71 9.08
C SER A 659 -16.68 0.30 9.52
N LYS A 660 -16.81 0.54 10.83
CA LYS A 660 -17.78 1.49 11.41
C LYS A 660 -17.79 2.89 10.73
N PRO A 661 -16.65 3.57 10.49
CA PRO A 661 -16.67 4.87 9.82
C PRO A 661 -17.13 4.79 8.36
N GLU A 662 -16.81 3.71 7.64
CA GLU A 662 -17.28 3.51 6.26
C GLU A 662 -18.79 3.26 6.22
N TYR A 663 -19.34 2.52 7.19
CA TYR A 663 -20.79 2.33 7.32
C TYR A 663 -21.52 3.66 7.61
N ILE A 664 -20.95 4.50 8.48
CA ILE A 664 -21.47 5.86 8.74
C ILE A 664 -21.37 6.73 7.48
N THR A 665 -20.31 6.58 6.68
CA THR A 665 -20.14 7.28 5.40
C THR A 665 -21.20 6.85 4.37
N ILE A 666 -21.44 5.54 4.22
CA ILE A 666 -22.53 5.00 3.38
C ILE A 666 -23.89 5.56 3.80
N ALA A 667 -24.23 5.48 5.09
CA ALA A 667 -25.51 5.95 5.60
C ALA A 667 -25.70 7.48 5.42
N SER A 668 -24.65 8.27 5.66
CA SER A 668 -24.72 9.73 5.48
C SER A 668 -24.76 10.17 4.02
N ILE A 669 -24.14 9.45 3.08
CA ILE A 669 -24.33 9.66 1.64
C ILE A 669 -25.80 9.42 1.25
N ILE A 670 -26.40 8.32 1.70
CA ILE A 670 -27.81 7.98 1.40
C ILE A 670 -28.75 9.07 1.93
N VAL A 671 -28.55 9.52 3.18
CA VAL A 671 -29.32 10.64 3.74
C VAL A 671 -29.09 11.92 2.94
N ALA A 672 -27.85 12.26 2.58
CA ALA A 672 -27.56 13.48 1.85
C ALA A 672 -28.22 13.51 0.45
N MET A 673 -28.21 12.39 -0.26
CA MET A 673 -28.87 12.24 -1.57
C MET A 673 -30.40 12.27 -1.48
N THR A 674 -30.98 11.92 -0.32
CA THR A 674 -32.42 11.91 -0.08
C THR A 674 -32.96 13.26 0.43
N VAL A 675 -32.13 14.04 1.14
CA VAL A 675 -32.54 15.27 1.84
C VAL A 675 -32.18 16.56 1.08
N TRP A 676 -31.10 16.56 0.30
CA TRP A 676 -30.71 17.69 -0.56
C TRP A 676 -30.92 17.32 -2.04
N ASP A 677 -29.90 16.76 -2.68
CA ASP A 677 -30.00 16.17 -4.02
C ASP A 677 -28.84 15.19 -4.29
N PHE A 678 -28.91 14.50 -5.43
CA PHE A 678 -27.91 13.51 -5.86
C PHE A 678 -26.52 14.11 -6.11
N VAL A 679 -26.41 15.34 -6.58
CA VAL A 679 -25.14 16.03 -6.89
C VAL A 679 -24.43 16.41 -5.60
N VAL A 680 -25.16 17.02 -4.66
CA VAL A 680 -24.69 17.35 -3.30
C VAL A 680 -24.28 16.09 -2.55
N GLY A 681 -25.08 15.02 -2.60
CA GLY A 681 -24.78 13.76 -1.93
C GLY A 681 -23.55 13.02 -2.49
N VAL A 682 -23.36 13.02 -3.82
CA VAL A 682 -22.13 12.50 -4.45
C VAL A 682 -20.92 13.33 -4.05
N LEU A 683 -21.01 14.67 -4.11
CA LEU A 683 -19.92 15.57 -3.74
C LEU A 683 -19.52 15.41 -2.26
N PHE A 684 -20.51 15.34 -1.36
CA PHE A 684 -20.31 15.03 0.05
C PHE A 684 -19.60 13.68 0.24
N GLY A 685 -20.03 12.64 -0.48
CA GLY A 685 -19.39 11.32 -0.46
C GLY A 685 -17.92 11.35 -0.87
N ILE A 686 -17.59 12.10 -1.93
CA ILE A 686 -16.19 12.32 -2.36
C ILE A 686 -15.39 13.01 -1.26
N VAL A 687 -15.88 14.14 -0.72
CA VAL A 687 -15.16 14.93 0.29
C VAL A 687 -14.90 14.13 1.57
N VAL A 688 -15.92 13.46 2.12
CA VAL A 688 -15.79 12.62 3.31
C VAL A 688 -14.81 11.47 3.08
N SER A 689 -14.83 10.85 1.90
CA SER A 689 -13.94 9.73 1.58
C SER A 689 -12.50 10.17 1.36
N CYS A 690 -12.26 11.36 0.79
CA CYS A 690 -10.94 11.99 0.72
C CYS A 690 -10.39 12.28 2.12
N LEU A 691 -11.20 12.85 3.02
CA LEU A 691 -10.82 13.08 4.42
C LEU A 691 -10.49 11.76 5.14
N PHE A 692 -11.33 10.73 4.98
CA PHE A 692 -11.09 9.41 5.56
C PHE A 692 -9.81 8.75 5.03
N PHE A 693 -9.55 8.84 3.73
CA PHE A 693 -8.32 8.34 3.11
C PHE A 693 -7.07 9.04 3.65
N VAL A 694 -7.09 10.38 3.78
CA VAL A 694 -5.98 11.14 4.35
C VAL A 694 -5.72 10.74 5.81
N VAL A 695 -6.76 10.66 6.64
CA VAL A 695 -6.65 10.25 8.05
C VAL A 695 -6.10 8.81 8.16
N GLN A 696 -6.63 7.87 7.39
CA GLN A 696 -6.21 6.46 7.46
C GLN A 696 -4.76 6.25 6.98
N ASN A 697 -4.28 7.03 6.01
CA ASN A 697 -2.89 6.92 5.56
C ASN A 697 -1.91 7.67 6.47
N SER A 698 -2.30 8.82 7.04
CA SER A 698 -1.49 9.55 8.03
C SER A 698 -1.24 8.72 9.30
N GLN A 699 -2.21 7.90 9.73
CA GLN A 699 -2.07 7.01 10.88
C GLN A 699 -1.12 5.80 10.67
N ARG A 700 -0.54 5.60 9.48
CA ARG A 700 0.40 4.49 9.23
C ARG A 700 1.77 4.78 9.86
N ARG A 701 2.36 3.77 10.50
CA ARG A 701 3.65 3.91 11.20
C ARG A 701 4.82 3.99 10.23
N GLY A 702 5.33 5.20 9.99
CA GLY A 702 6.56 5.45 9.24
C GLY A 702 7.84 4.94 9.94
N ILE A 703 7.80 4.74 11.27
CA ILE A 703 8.85 4.05 12.04
C ILE A 703 8.47 2.57 12.15
N ARG A 704 9.37 1.67 11.74
CA ARG A 704 9.26 0.22 11.90
C ARG A 704 9.65 -0.20 13.33
N VAL A 705 10.87 0.14 13.73
CA VAL A 705 11.51 -0.20 15.01
C VAL A 705 12.37 0.99 15.46
N MET A 706 12.46 1.20 16.77
CA MET A 706 13.42 2.09 17.41
C MET A 706 14.17 1.30 18.49
N HIS A 707 15.50 1.41 18.54
CA HIS A 707 16.33 0.75 19.56
C HIS A 707 17.63 1.51 19.82
N THR A 708 18.42 1.03 20.79
CA THR A 708 19.70 1.63 21.23
C THR A 708 20.88 0.82 20.69
N GLY A 709 22.02 1.46 20.44
CA GLY A 709 23.25 0.84 19.92
C GLY A 709 23.94 -0.18 20.82
N GLU A 710 23.48 -0.45 22.04
CA GLU A 710 23.89 -1.67 22.75
C GLU A 710 23.26 -2.93 22.11
N MET A 711 22.04 -2.81 21.58
CA MET A 711 21.32 -3.92 20.94
C MET A 711 21.81 -4.18 19.51
N THR A 712 22.54 -3.25 18.91
CA THR A 712 22.99 -3.32 17.52
C THR A 712 24.43 -2.84 17.38
N LEU A 713 25.30 -3.76 16.95
CA LEU A 713 26.70 -3.51 16.66
C LEU A 713 26.97 -3.85 15.19
N SER A 714 28.04 -3.28 14.65
CA SER A 714 28.56 -3.59 13.32
C SER A 714 29.10 -5.02 13.24
N THR A 715 29.23 -5.52 12.01
CA THR A 715 29.85 -6.81 11.68
C THR A 715 31.39 -6.80 11.79
N VAL A 716 31.95 -6.01 12.72
CA VAL A 716 33.40 -5.98 12.97
C VAL A 716 33.71 -6.81 14.23
N ARG A 717 34.46 -7.92 14.07
CA ARG A 717 35.11 -8.57 15.22
C ARG A 717 36.19 -7.63 15.74
N ARG A 718 36.04 -7.17 16.98
CA ARG A 718 37.00 -6.30 17.69
C ARG A 718 37.55 -7.03 18.93
N PRO A 719 38.75 -6.67 19.43
CA PRO A 719 39.24 -7.13 20.72
C PRO A 719 38.22 -6.96 21.85
N SER A 720 38.26 -7.87 22.82
CA SER A 720 37.29 -7.94 23.92
C SER A 720 37.27 -6.69 24.81
N ALA A 721 38.40 -5.99 24.96
CA ALA A 721 38.44 -4.68 25.63
C ALA A 721 37.64 -3.59 24.87
N HIS A 722 37.77 -3.53 23.53
CA HIS A 722 37.02 -2.59 22.69
C HIS A 722 35.53 -2.89 22.74
N ARG A 723 35.12 -4.17 22.72
CA ARG A 723 33.71 -4.58 22.87
C ARG A 723 33.14 -4.22 24.24
N ALA A 724 33.89 -4.43 25.32
CA ALA A 724 33.45 -4.05 26.67
C ALA A 724 33.19 -2.54 26.78
N TYR A 725 34.05 -1.71 26.19
CA TYR A 725 33.87 -0.26 26.14
C TYR A 725 32.70 0.15 25.25
N LEU A 726 32.64 -0.35 24.01
CA LEU A 726 31.56 -0.04 23.07
C LEU A 726 30.18 -0.38 23.63
N ARG A 727 30.04 -1.48 24.38
CA ARG A 727 28.77 -1.87 24.99
C ARG A 727 28.21 -0.80 25.94
N GLU A 728 29.05 -0.15 26.73
CA GLU A 728 28.59 0.91 27.65
C GLU A 728 28.32 2.23 26.91
N VAL A 729 29.20 2.66 25.98
CA VAL A 729 29.07 3.98 25.33
C VAL A 729 28.07 4.02 24.18
N SER A 730 27.78 2.89 23.53
CA SER A 730 26.77 2.80 22.45
C SER A 730 25.34 2.96 22.97
N GLN A 731 25.14 3.01 24.30
CA GLN A 731 23.89 3.51 24.89
C GLN A 731 23.58 4.98 24.53
N GLN A 732 24.58 5.75 24.10
CA GLN A 732 24.39 7.11 23.55
C GLN A 732 24.06 7.11 22.03
N THR A 733 23.87 5.94 21.39
CA THR A 733 23.42 5.84 20.00
C THR A 733 21.99 5.32 19.96
N THR A 734 21.10 6.02 19.24
CA THR A 734 19.71 5.60 19.02
C THR A 734 19.46 5.41 17.53
N VAL A 735 18.82 4.30 17.16
CA VAL A 735 18.54 3.89 15.78
C VAL A 735 17.03 3.87 15.54
N LEU A 736 16.58 4.48 14.44
CA LEU A 736 15.21 4.42 13.93
C LEU A 736 15.23 3.81 12.53
N HIS A 737 14.61 2.64 12.37
CA HIS A 737 14.34 2.07 11.04
C HIS A 737 13.04 2.66 10.50
N LEU A 738 13.14 3.39 9.38
CA LEU A 738 12.00 3.97 8.68
C LEU A 738 11.48 3.00 7.60
N GLN A 739 10.18 3.08 7.28
CA GLN A 739 9.54 2.17 6.34
C GLN A 739 8.43 2.84 5.51
N GLY A 740 8.19 2.31 4.31
CA GLY A 740 7.11 2.74 3.43
C GLY A 740 7.39 4.10 2.77
N PHE A 741 6.36 4.84 2.38
CA PHE A 741 6.52 6.17 1.80
C PHE A 741 6.45 7.22 2.92
N VAL A 742 7.49 8.05 3.06
CA VAL A 742 7.58 9.07 4.12
C VAL A 742 7.15 10.42 3.54
N PHE A 743 6.00 10.91 3.99
CA PHE A 743 5.33 12.09 3.44
C PHE A 743 4.79 12.99 4.56
N PHE A 744 4.27 14.18 4.22
CA PHE A 744 3.75 15.16 5.18
C PHE A 744 2.85 14.57 6.28
N GLY A 745 2.03 13.55 5.96
CA GLY A 745 1.09 12.92 6.90
C GLY A 745 1.72 11.90 7.86
N THR A 746 2.91 11.37 7.55
CA THR A 746 3.62 10.37 8.38
C THR A 746 4.84 10.95 9.09
N ILE A 747 5.50 11.95 8.50
CA ILE A 747 6.72 12.55 9.03
C ILE A 747 6.51 13.26 10.37
N THR A 748 5.32 13.81 10.62
CA THR A 748 4.95 14.41 11.91
C THR A 748 5.19 13.45 13.08
N ARG A 749 4.90 12.15 12.90
CA ARG A 749 5.12 11.16 13.96
C ARG A 749 6.60 10.81 14.16
N VAL A 750 7.43 10.98 13.13
CA VAL A 750 8.89 10.88 13.22
C VAL A 750 9.44 12.10 13.97
N GLU A 751 8.95 13.31 13.65
CA GLU A 751 9.32 14.55 14.34
C GLU A 751 8.95 14.51 15.84
N GLU A 752 7.71 14.09 16.17
CA GLU A 752 7.27 13.85 17.55
C GLU A 752 8.16 12.86 18.30
N THR A 753 8.54 11.75 17.65
CA THR A 753 9.37 10.72 18.28
C THR A 753 10.76 11.27 18.58
N ILE A 754 11.41 11.93 17.61
CA ILE A 754 12.74 12.53 17.80
C ILE A 754 12.71 13.67 18.83
N ARG A 755 11.64 14.48 18.83
CA ARG A 755 11.39 15.52 19.85
C ARG A 755 11.21 14.92 21.25
N SER A 756 10.60 13.74 21.37
CA SER A 756 10.47 13.05 22.67
C SER A 756 11.81 12.52 23.20
N LEU A 757 12.75 12.13 22.33
CA LEU A 757 14.09 11.67 22.73
C LEU A 757 14.95 12.81 23.33
N VAL A 758 14.75 14.05 22.88
CA VAL A 758 15.50 15.22 23.36
C VAL A 758 14.79 16.02 24.45
N THR A 759 13.60 15.58 24.90
CA THR A 759 12.90 16.20 26.03
C THR A 759 13.72 16.05 27.31
N GLU A 760 13.79 17.07 28.18
CA GLU A 760 14.69 17.12 29.34
C GLU A 760 14.69 15.85 30.20
N SER A 761 13.51 15.31 30.50
CA SER A 761 13.35 14.10 31.31
C SER A 761 13.76 12.81 30.59
N ALA A 762 13.83 12.78 29.26
CA ALA A 762 14.44 11.70 28.49
C ALA A 762 15.97 11.90 28.42
N TRP A 763 16.40 13.11 28.09
CA TRP A 763 17.79 13.51 27.93
C TRP A 763 18.64 13.25 29.19
N VAL A 764 18.12 13.55 30.39
CA VAL A 764 18.82 13.26 31.66
C VAL A 764 19.01 11.75 31.90
N ARG A 765 18.11 10.90 31.40
CA ARG A 765 18.17 9.43 31.59
C ARG A 765 19.02 8.72 30.52
N ALA A 766 18.85 9.08 29.26
CA ALA A 766 19.50 8.45 28.11
C ALA A 766 19.98 9.54 27.11
N PRO A 767 21.12 10.21 27.39
CA PRO A 767 21.55 11.37 26.63
C PRO A 767 22.20 10.95 25.30
N ILE A 768 21.45 11.06 24.19
CA ILE A 768 21.92 10.65 22.86
C ILE A 768 23.07 11.52 22.33
N ARG A 769 23.93 10.92 21.51
CA ARG A 769 25.06 11.53 20.80
C ARG A 769 24.98 11.29 19.29
N PHE A 770 24.51 10.11 18.88
CA PHE A 770 24.21 9.77 17.49
C PHE A 770 22.74 9.37 17.35
N LEU A 771 22.07 9.90 16.33
CA LEU A 771 20.75 9.47 15.89
C LEU A 771 20.86 8.87 14.50
N VAL A 772 20.76 7.54 14.39
CA VAL A 772 20.84 6.81 13.13
C VAL A 772 19.43 6.65 12.54
N LEU A 773 19.23 7.17 11.33
CA LEU A 773 18.03 6.96 10.52
C LEU A 773 18.35 5.98 9.41
N ASP A 774 17.70 4.82 9.41
CA ASP A 774 17.79 3.84 8.32
C ASP A 774 16.60 3.98 7.37
N PHE A 775 16.91 4.24 6.10
CA PHE A 775 15.98 4.39 4.99
C PHE A 775 15.90 3.13 4.10
N THR A 776 16.56 2.01 4.45
CA THR A 776 16.62 0.79 3.62
C THR A 776 15.24 0.24 3.22
N LEU A 777 14.20 0.48 4.05
CA LEU A 777 12.81 0.06 3.78
C LEU A 777 11.88 1.22 3.38
N VAL A 778 12.44 2.40 3.09
CA VAL A 778 11.69 3.55 2.58
C VAL A 778 11.55 3.46 1.06
N LEU A 779 10.34 3.69 0.57
CA LEU A 779 9.99 3.64 -0.86
C LEU A 779 10.12 5.00 -1.57
N GLY A 780 10.18 6.08 -0.78
CA GLY A 780 10.32 7.45 -1.25
C GLY A 780 10.03 8.46 -0.14
N VAL A 781 10.43 9.70 -0.38
CA VAL A 781 10.30 10.84 0.54
C VAL A 781 9.71 12.02 -0.25
N ASP A 782 8.75 12.75 0.31
CA ASP A 782 8.25 14.02 -0.29
C ASP A 782 9.05 15.25 0.17
N LEU A 783 8.86 16.38 -0.50
CA LEU A 783 9.60 17.61 -0.20
C LEU A 783 9.36 18.08 1.25
N SER A 784 8.12 18.05 1.72
CA SER A 784 7.75 18.46 3.08
C SER A 784 8.34 17.56 4.17
N ALA A 785 8.56 16.27 3.88
CA ALA A 785 9.27 15.36 4.76
C ALA A 785 10.79 15.59 4.74
N ALA A 786 11.38 15.90 3.58
CA ALA A 786 12.77 16.30 3.48
C ALA A 786 13.04 17.60 4.28
N GLU A 787 12.20 18.62 4.12
CA GLU A 787 12.23 19.85 4.93
C GLU A 787 12.06 19.58 6.43
N ALA A 788 11.23 18.60 6.81
CA ALA A 788 11.08 18.21 8.21
C ALA A 788 12.36 17.60 8.79
N PHE A 789 13.08 16.77 8.02
CA PHE A 789 14.40 16.27 8.46
C PHE A 789 15.40 17.43 8.63
N VAL A 790 15.35 18.50 7.83
CA VAL A 790 16.14 19.71 8.05
C VAL A 790 15.74 20.42 9.36
N ARG A 791 14.44 20.49 9.71
CA ARG A 791 14.01 21.01 11.03
C ARG A 791 14.51 20.14 12.19
N MET A 792 14.49 18.82 12.03
CA MET A 792 14.98 17.86 13.03
C MET A 792 16.50 17.99 13.21
N GLN A 793 17.27 18.08 12.11
CA GLN A 793 18.72 18.31 12.14
C GLN A 793 19.06 19.55 12.97
N ARG A 794 18.38 20.68 12.76
CA ARG A 794 18.66 21.94 13.47
C ARG A 794 18.41 21.83 14.98
N LEU A 795 17.38 21.08 15.36
CA LEU A 795 17.05 20.74 16.76
C LEU A 795 18.10 19.80 17.39
N LEU A 796 18.70 18.91 16.61
CA LEU A 796 19.73 17.96 17.06
C LEU A 796 21.11 18.61 17.18
N SER A 797 21.53 19.40 16.19
CA SER A 797 22.78 20.17 16.18
C SER A 797 22.82 21.19 17.33
N GLY A 798 21.70 21.85 17.64
CA GLY A 798 21.55 22.70 18.83
C GLY A 798 21.80 22.00 20.19
N LEU A 799 21.80 20.65 20.20
CA LEU A 799 22.14 19.82 21.36
C LEU A 799 23.47 19.06 21.19
N ASN A 800 24.23 19.33 20.12
CA ASN A 800 25.40 18.58 19.68
C ASN A 800 25.08 17.07 19.57
N VAL A 801 24.06 16.72 18.77
CA VAL A 801 23.71 15.34 18.39
C VAL A 801 23.91 15.20 16.89
N VAL A 802 24.76 14.24 16.50
CA VAL A 802 25.05 13.96 15.08
C VAL A 802 23.93 13.12 14.49
N LEU A 803 23.38 13.58 13.37
CA LEU A 803 22.38 12.90 12.57
C LEU A 803 23.08 12.00 11.54
N VAL A 804 22.88 10.69 11.66
CA VAL A 804 23.49 9.69 10.79
C VAL A 804 22.41 9.13 9.86
N ILE A 805 22.57 9.26 8.55
CA ILE A 805 21.62 8.81 7.54
C ILE A 805 22.21 7.59 6.82
N CYS A 806 21.44 6.51 6.70
CA CYS A 806 21.89 5.29 6.02
C CYS A 806 20.76 4.61 5.22
N GLY A 807 21.12 3.72 4.28
CA GLY A 807 20.16 3.00 3.44
C GLY A 807 19.52 3.82 2.30
N ALA A 808 19.90 5.10 2.16
CA ALA A 808 19.34 6.06 1.22
C ALA A 808 20.26 6.36 0.02
N GLY A 809 20.83 5.32 -0.63
CA GLY A 809 21.73 5.48 -1.79
C GLY A 809 21.10 6.23 -2.99
N ASP A 810 21.95 6.51 -3.99
CA ASP A 810 21.88 7.48 -5.12
C ASP A 810 20.61 7.51 -6.01
N GLY A 811 19.59 6.74 -5.67
CA GLY A 811 18.25 6.76 -6.25
C GLY A 811 17.46 8.04 -5.93
N LYS A 812 16.17 7.86 -5.63
CA LYS A 812 15.23 8.99 -5.44
C LYS A 812 15.30 9.61 -4.05
N ILE A 813 15.64 8.82 -3.03
CA ILE A 813 15.67 9.28 -1.63
C ILE A 813 16.84 10.24 -1.42
N PHE A 814 18.05 9.85 -1.85
CA PHE A 814 19.23 10.73 -1.85
C PHE A 814 18.88 12.11 -2.41
N ARG A 815 18.38 12.16 -3.65
CA ARG A 815 18.02 13.41 -4.35
C ARG A 815 16.92 14.23 -3.66
N ALA A 816 15.99 13.60 -2.93
CA ALA A 816 14.99 14.34 -2.17
C ALA A 816 15.62 15.05 -0.95
N LEU A 817 16.50 14.36 -0.22
CA LEU A 817 17.21 14.91 0.95
C LEU A 817 18.27 15.95 0.54
N ASP A 818 18.96 15.69 -0.58
CA ASP A 818 19.93 16.58 -1.23
C ASP A 818 19.25 17.88 -1.73
N SER A 819 18.05 17.79 -2.32
CA SER A 819 17.32 18.96 -2.85
C SER A 819 16.90 20.01 -1.80
N VAL A 820 16.93 19.67 -0.51
CA VAL A 820 16.69 20.60 0.61
C VAL A 820 17.99 20.97 1.37
N GLY A 821 19.15 20.55 0.85
CA GLY A 821 20.46 20.79 1.45
C GLY A 821 20.74 19.98 2.72
N LEU A 822 19.95 18.94 3.05
CA LEU A 822 20.12 18.18 4.31
C LEU A 822 21.52 17.57 4.44
N LEU A 823 22.12 17.16 3.31
CA LEU A 823 23.43 16.51 3.24
C LEU A 823 24.61 17.51 3.28
N GLU A 824 24.35 18.82 3.19
CA GLU A 824 25.36 19.88 3.30
C GLU A 824 25.40 20.51 4.71
N LEU A 825 24.52 20.08 5.63
CA LEU A 825 24.43 20.64 6.97
C LEU A 825 25.51 20.06 7.92
N PRO A 826 26.01 20.85 8.89
CA PRO A 826 26.91 20.35 9.92
C PRO A 826 26.22 19.27 10.78
N ASP A 827 27.01 18.43 11.44
CA ASP A 827 26.52 17.31 12.24
C ASP A 827 25.65 16.29 11.46
N VAL A 828 25.73 16.26 10.13
CA VAL A 828 25.08 15.24 9.28
C VAL A 828 26.14 14.35 8.63
N GLU A 829 25.96 13.04 8.75
CA GLU A 829 26.86 12.02 8.21
C GLU A 829 26.04 11.01 7.38
N PHE A 830 26.53 10.63 6.20
CA PHE A 830 25.77 9.83 5.23
C PHE A 830 26.52 8.55 4.79
N PHE A 831 25.80 7.42 4.83
CA PHE A 831 26.34 6.08 4.53
C PHE A 831 25.43 5.29 3.58
N VAL A 832 26.03 4.47 2.72
CA VAL A 832 25.27 3.59 1.80
C VAL A 832 24.53 2.50 2.56
N THR A 833 25.20 1.81 3.51
CA THR A 833 24.59 0.74 4.31
C THR A 833 24.50 1.08 5.80
N TYR A 834 23.52 0.48 6.47
CA TYR A 834 23.38 0.54 7.93
C TYR A 834 24.62 0.03 8.68
N ASN A 835 25.32 -0.99 8.16
CA ASN A 835 26.53 -1.52 8.80
C ASN A 835 27.68 -0.50 8.81
N ASP A 836 27.88 0.22 7.70
CA ASP A 836 28.95 1.22 7.57
C ASP A 836 28.73 2.39 8.54
N ALA A 837 27.47 2.80 8.73
CA ALA A 837 27.07 3.80 9.72
C ALA A 837 27.40 3.36 11.16
N MET A 838 27.08 2.12 11.53
CA MET A 838 27.39 1.60 12.87
C MET A 838 28.89 1.36 13.07
N GLU A 839 29.62 0.89 12.05
CA GLU A 839 31.09 0.76 12.10
C GLU A 839 31.75 2.14 12.31
N TRP A 840 31.22 3.19 11.67
CA TRP A 840 31.68 4.56 11.85
C TRP A 840 31.42 5.11 13.26
N THR A 841 30.21 4.95 13.82
CA THR A 841 29.91 5.47 15.18
C THR A 841 30.77 4.78 16.24
N GLU A 842 30.93 3.45 16.16
CA GLU A 842 31.87 2.68 16.98
C GLU A 842 33.31 3.20 16.86
N ASN A 843 33.78 3.49 15.64
CA ASN A 843 35.11 4.04 15.40
C ASN A 843 35.28 5.49 15.87
N VAL A 844 34.20 6.25 16.07
CA VAL A 844 34.23 7.57 16.72
C VAL A 844 34.36 7.41 18.23
N TYR A 845 33.58 6.51 18.86
CA TYR A 845 33.73 6.20 20.28
C TYR A 845 35.14 5.68 20.62
N LEU A 846 35.67 4.73 19.84
CA LEU A 846 37.00 4.15 20.10
C LEU A 846 38.14 5.19 19.96
N ARG A 847 38.00 6.21 19.09
CA ARG A 847 38.99 7.30 19.02
C ARG A 847 39.11 8.05 20.35
N ALA A 848 37.99 8.43 20.98
CA ALA A 848 38.02 9.05 22.30
C ALA A 848 38.65 8.15 23.38
N TRP A 849 38.48 6.83 23.29
CA TRP A 849 39.11 5.88 24.22
C TRP A 849 40.65 5.89 24.10
N PHE A 850 41.19 5.86 22.89
CA PHE A 850 42.64 5.97 22.65
C PHE A 850 43.20 7.35 23.02
N GLU A 851 42.49 8.43 22.67
CA GLU A 851 42.87 9.80 23.07
C GLU A 851 42.87 9.96 24.60
N SER A 852 41.91 9.37 25.31
CA SER A 852 41.84 9.43 26.77
C SER A 852 42.92 8.63 27.51
N SER A 853 43.63 7.74 26.82
CA SER A 853 44.63 6.83 27.41
C SER A 853 46.09 7.26 27.18
N ASN A 854 46.32 8.48 26.68
CA ASN A 854 47.65 9.06 26.41
C ASN A 854 48.53 8.26 25.43
N VAL A 855 47.92 7.43 24.57
CA VAL A 855 48.64 6.75 23.49
C VAL A 855 48.57 7.62 22.24
N GLU A 856 49.69 8.25 21.86
CA GLU A 856 49.79 8.99 20.58
C GLU A 856 49.55 8.05 19.40
N THR A 857 48.32 8.03 18.89
CA THR A 857 48.00 7.38 17.62
C THR A 857 48.54 8.27 16.48
N LYS A 858 49.81 8.07 16.12
CA LYS A 858 50.42 8.79 14.99
C LYS A 858 49.54 8.60 13.74
N PRO A 859 48.99 9.68 13.15
CA PRO A 859 48.10 9.55 12.00
C PRO A 859 48.91 9.11 10.79
N VAL A 860 48.45 8.05 10.12
CA VAL A 860 49.01 7.64 8.82
C VAL A 860 48.47 8.60 7.77
N VAL A 861 49.22 9.68 7.51
CA VAL A 861 48.87 10.69 6.51
C VAL A 861 48.82 10.04 5.13
N LEU A 862 47.62 10.02 4.54
CA LEU A 862 47.40 9.57 3.16
C LEU A 862 47.47 10.77 2.20
N PRO A 863 48.14 10.65 1.03
CA PRO A 863 48.22 11.75 0.07
C PRO A 863 46.82 12.24 -0.37
N GLY A 864 46.60 13.55 -0.31
CA GLY A 864 45.37 14.19 -0.81
C GLY A 864 44.21 14.30 0.18
N ARG A 865 44.36 13.84 1.44
CA ARG A 865 43.29 13.93 2.46
C ARG A 865 43.42 15.20 3.32
N GLN A 866 42.30 15.88 3.57
CA GLN A 866 42.18 16.85 4.66
C GLN A 866 41.53 16.16 5.85
N ASP A 867 42.23 16.05 6.99
CA ASP A 867 41.67 15.51 8.24
C ASP A 867 40.90 16.60 9.01
N SER A 868 39.91 17.21 8.34
CA SER A 868 39.18 18.41 8.81
C SER A 868 38.05 18.13 9.81
N VAL A 869 37.66 16.87 10.03
CA VAL A 869 36.66 16.49 11.06
C VAL A 869 37.37 15.88 12.28
N ARG A 870 37.93 16.77 13.12
CA ARG A 870 38.00 16.49 14.56
C ARG A 870 36.59 16.65 15.11
N LEU A 871 35.86 15.55 15.22
CA LEU A 871 34.78 15.43 16.18
C LEU A 871 35.44 15.43 17.57
N ASP A 872 35.73 16.62 18.09
CA ASP A 872 36.44 16.79 19.35
C ASP A 872 35.49 16.49 20.50
N LEU A 873 35.41 15.21 20.85
CA LEU A 873 34.48 14.69 21.86
C LEU A 873 34.74 15.32 23.25
N GLN A 874 35.91 15.96 23.44
CA GLN A 874 36.27 16.73 24.62
C GLN A 874 35.70 18.15 24.65
N GLU A 875 35.20 18.71 23.54
CA GLU A 875 34.51 20.01 23.55
C GLU A 875 33.01 19.90 23.88
N SER A 876 32.47 18.67 23.96
CA SER A 876 31.08 18.48 24.41
C SER A 876 30.85 19.05 25.82
N LEU A 877 29.88 19.98 25.91
CA LEU A 877 29.58 20.87 27.03
C LEU A 877 29.94 20.27 28.41
N PRO A 878 30.76 20.96 29.24
CA PRO A 878 31.44 20.36 30.41
C PRO A 878 30.50 19.85 31.50
N HIS A 879 29.22 20.18 31.46
CA HIS A 879 28.19 19.74 32.41
C HIS A 879 27.27 18.63 31.85
N THR A 880 27.54 18.09 30.66
CA THR A 880 26.68 17.04 30.07
C THR A 880 27.03 15.63 30.58
N PRO A 881 26.04 14.80 30.96
CA PRO A 881 26.28 13.44 31.45
C PRO A 881 27.00 12.54 30.42
N ARG A 882 26.86 12.85 29.12
CA ARG A 882 27.52 12.14 28.01
C ARG A 882 29.03 12.03 28.17
N ARG A 883 29.67 13.11 28.63
CA ARG A 883 31.14 13.18 28.80
C ARG A 883 31.60 12.42 30.05
N ALA A 884 30.83 12.48 31.14
CA ALA A 884 31.10 11.71 32.35
C ALA A 884 31.00 10.20 32.07
N GLN A 885 29.89 9.74 31.47
CA GLN A 885 29.69 8.35 31.06
C GLN A 885 30.83 7.83 30.19
N LEU A 886 31.17 8.54 29.10
CA LEU A 886 32.22 8.12 28.16
C LEU A 886 33.58 7.99 28.84
N ARG A 887 33.93 8.94 29.72
CA ARG A 887 35.20 8.95 30.46
C ARG A 887 35.23 7.85 31.52
N ASP A 888 34.14 7.63 32.24
CA ASP A 888 34.09 6.69 33.35
C ASP A 888 34.00 5.23 32.85
N ALA A 889 33.32 4.99 31.71
CA ALA A 889 33.41 3.76 30.93
C ALA A 889 34.85 3.49 30.45
N GLY A 890 35.53 4.53 29.96
CA GLY A 890 36.95 4.50 29.62
C GLY A 890 37.81 4.07 30.81
N TRP A 891 37.71 4.76 31.95
CA TRP A 891 38.46 4.40 33.16
C TRP A 891 38.20 2.97 33.64
N ARG A 892 36.95 2.50 33.64
CA ARG A 892 36.62 1.13 34.08
C ARG A 892 37.17 0.06 33.14
N THR A 893 37.11 0.28 31.83
CA THR A 893 37.66 -0.65 30.83
C THR A 893 39.19 -0.62 30.74
N ILE A 894 39.82 0.54 30.96
CA ILE A 894 41.27 0.69 31.09
C ILE A 894 41.80 0.05 32.38
N ALA A 895 41.13 0.28 33.52
CA ALA A 895 41.56 -0.22 34.83
C ALA A 895 41.55 -1.77 34.93
N SER A 896 40.69 -2.44 34.17
CA SER A 896 40.73 -3.91 34.05
C SER A 896 42.06 -4.45 33.49
N GLY A 897 42.82 -3.61 32.76
CA GLY A 897 44.16 -3.90 32.25
C GLY A 897 45.33 -3.55 33.19
N GLU A 898 45.12 -2.91 34.35
CA GLU A 898 46.21 -2.43 35.22
C GLU A 898 47.05 -3.54 35.90
N ASN A 899 46.69 -4.82 35.74
CA ASN A 899 47.43 -5.96 36.29
C ASN A 899 48.89 -6.06 35.80
N LYS A 900 49.27 -5.31 34.75
CA LYS A 900 50.67 -5.19 34.26
C LYS A 900 51.65 -4.58 35.28
N LYS A 901 51.21 -3.94 36.38
CA LYS A 901 52.11 -3.35 37.39
C LYS A 901 53.03 -4.33 38.16
N LYS A 902 52.85 -5.64 38.02
CA LYS A 902 53.83 -6.65 38.51
C LYS A 902 54.92 -7.03 37.48
N ARG A 903 54.80 -6.65 36.21
CA ARG A 903 55.66 -7.14 35.10
C ARG A 903 56.90 -6.29 34.79
N GLY A 904 57.44 -5.56 35.77
CA GLY A 904 58.65 -4.73 35.61
C GLY A 904 59.97 -5.48 35.37
N ALA A 905 59.94 -6.78 35.02
CA ALA A 905 61.11 -7.66 34.95
C ALA A 905 61.15 -8.56 33.69
N LEU A 906 60.19 -8.49 32.76
CA LEU A 906 60.25 -9.18 31.47
C LEU A 906 60.09 -8.17 30.32
N ALA A 907 61.21 -7.59 29.88
CA ALA A 907 61.30 -6.72 28.71
C ALA A 907 61.58 -7.48 27.39
N THR A 908 61.51 -8.81 27.42
CA THR A 908 61.93 -9.73 26.34
C THR A 908 60.96 -10.90 26.18
N VAL A 909 59.66 -10.61 26.08
CA VAL A 909 58.67 -11.59 25.61
C VAL A 909 58.36 -11.29 24.14
N VAL A 910 58.54 -12.28 23.27
CA VAL A 910 58.44 -12.14 21.81
C VAL A 910 57.02 -12.51 21.35
N GLU A 911 56.57 -11.98 20.23
CA GLU A 911 55.37 -12.49 19.53
C GLU A 911 55.52 -14.01 19.28
N PRO A 912 54.46 -14.81 19.46
CA PRO A 912 53.03 -14.46 19.47
C PRO A 912 52.45 -13.95 20.80
N PHE A 913 53.23 -13.82 21.89
CA PHE A 913 52.66 -13.58 23.22
C PHE A 913 51.78 -12.33 23.32
N HIS A 914 52.15 -11.21 22.69
CA HIS A 914 51.33 -10.00 22.75
C HIS A 914 50.05 -10.14 21.92
N THR A 915 50.10 -10.80 20.76
CA THR A 915 48.89 -11.15 20.00
C THR A 915 47.95 -12.06 20.82
N LEU A 916 48.50 -13.05 21.54
CA LEU A 916 47.76 -13.93 22.46
C LEU A 916 47.17 -13.16 23.66
N GLU A 917 47.90 -12.22 24.24
CA GLU A 917 47.41 -11.33 25.31
C GLU A 917 46.22 -10.49 24.83
N GLN A 918 46.29 -9.91 23.62
CA GLN A 918 45.18 -9.12 23.05
C GLN A 918 43.93 -9.97 22.79
N ALA A 919 44.08 -11.18 22.26
CA ALA A 919 42.94 -12.06 21.96
C ALA A 919 42.27 -12.65 23.21
N PHE A 920 43.05 -12.99 24.26
CA PHE A 920 42.56 -13.79 25.38
C PHE A 920 42.58 -13.14 26.77
N SER A 921 43.23 -11.99 26.99
CA SER A 921 43.42 -11.43 28.34
C SER A 921 42.13 -11.34 29.19
N PRO A 922 40.98 -10.82 28.71
CA PRO A 922 39.74 -10.76 29.51
C PRO A 922 39.10 -12.12 29.84
N TYR A 923 39.59 -13.23 29.28
CA TYR A 923 39.13 -14.59 29.57
C TYR A 923 40.11 -15.39 30.46
N VAL A 924 41.30 -14.84 30.72
CA VAL A 924 42.46 -15.51 31.35
C VAL A 924 42.86 -14.82 32.66
N ALA A 925 42.81 -15.55 33.77
CA ALA A 925 43.26 -15.03 35.07
C ALA A 925 44.79 -15.11 35.26
N ASP A 926 45.45 -16.12 34.69
CA ASP A 926 46.90 -16.31 34.73
C ASP A 926 47.49 -16.27 33.31
N SER A 927 48.20 -15.20 32.98
CA SER A 927 48.78 -15.01 31.65
C SER A 927 50.05 -15.81 31.40
N THR A 928 50.62 -16.52 32.38
CA THR A 928 51.70 -17.50 32.13
C THR A 928 51.22 -18.71 31.31
N ILE A 929 49.90 -18.90 31.21
CA ILE A 929 49.24 -19.86 30.32
C ILE A 929 49.51 -19.48 28.85
N LEU A 930 49.47 -18.18 28.52
CA LEU A 930 49.69 -17.68 27.16
C LEU A 930 51.18 -17.77 26.75
N GLU A 931 52.10 -17.55 27.70
CA GLU A 931 53.54 -17.75 27.50
C GLU A 931 53.85 -19.22 27.13
N ARG A 932 53.13 -20.18 27.73
CA ARG A 932 53.26 -21.62 27.45
C ARG A 932 52.59 -22.08 26.15
N LEU A 933 51.66 -21.30 25.60
CA LEU A 933 51.00 -21.59 24.30
C LEU A 933 51.81 -21.09 23.11
N ALA A 934 52.66 -20.08 23.29
CA ALA A 934 53.44 -19.46 22.21
C ALA A 934 54.25 -20.43 21.32
N PRO A 935 54.87 -21.52 21.82
CA PRO A 935 55.66 -22.46 20.99
C PRO A 935 54.86 -23.27 19.97
N TYR A 936 53.53 -23.32 20.08
CA TYR A 936 52.66 -24.11 19.19
C TYR A 936 52.12 -23.30 18.00
N PHE A 937 52.37 -21.98 17.95
CA PHE A 937 51.90 -21.10 16.89
C PHE A 937 52.98 -20.76 15.87
N GLU A 938 52.66 -20.92 14.59
CA GLU A 938 53.55 -20.60 13.47
C GLU A 938 53.20 -19.25 12.84
N ARG A 939 54.22 -18.50 12.42
CA ARG A 939 54.03 -17.16 11.85
C ARG A 939 53.76 -17.23 10.35
N VAL A 940 52.52 -16.93 9.95
CA VAL A 940 52.11 -16.80 8.56
C VAL A 940 52.04 -15.31 8.18
N THR A 941 52.40 -14.96 6.94
CA THR A 941 52.29 -13.58 6.44
C THR A 941 51.71 -13.61 5.03
N VAL A 942 50.60 -12.90 4.83
CA VAL A 942 49.80 -12.95 3.60
C VAL A 942 49.66 -11.54 2.98
N PRO A 943 49.74 -11.40 1.64
CA PRO A 943 49.53 -10.12 0.97
C PRO A 943 48.04 -9.75 0.91
N ALA A 944 47.74 -8.48 0.63
CA ALA A 944 46.37 -8.04 0.37
C ALA A 944 45.79 -8.76 -0.86
N GLY A 945 44.51 -9.12 -0.81
CA GLY A 945 43.81 -9.92 -1.82
C GLY A 945 44.01 -11.44 -1.70
N HIS A 946 44.85 -11.92 -0.78
CA HIS A 946 45.07 -13.36 -0.59
C HIS A 946 43.84 -14.02 0.04
N VAL A 947 43.31 -15.07 -0.60
CA VAL A 947 42.24 -15.91 -0.05
C VAL A 947 42.88 -16.97 0.84
N LEU A 948 42.55 -16.97 2.13
CA LEU A 948 43.07 -17.96 3.09
C LEU A 948 42.36 -19.31 2.88
N TRP A 949 41.03 -19.27 2.77
CA TRP A 949 40.18 -20.42 2.46
C TRP A 949 38.82 -19.95 1.90
N LYS A 950 38.09 -20.86 1.26
CA LYS A 950 36.72 -20.67 0.78
C LYS A 950 35.72 -21.38 1.69
N GLN A 951 34.47 -20.94 1.62
CA GLN A 951 33.36 -21.62 2.28
C GLN A 951 33.19 -23.04 1.67
N GLY A 952 33.19 -24.06 2.52
CA GLY A 952 33.12 -25.47 2.13
C GLY A 952 34.47 -26.19 2.00
N ASP A 953 35.59 -25.48 2.06
CA ASP A 953 36.92 -26.12 2.14
C ASP A 953 37.05 -26.91 3.46
N ALA A 954 37.96 -27.89 3.51
CA ALA A 954 38.31 -28.56 4.77
C ALA A 954 38.92 -27.56 5.77
N ALA A 955 38.77 -27.81 7.07
CA ALA A 955 39.52 -27.06 8.06
C ALA A 955 40.98 -27.52 8.09
N ASP A 956 41.88 -26.55 8.27
CA ASP A 956 43.34 -26.74 8.41
C ASP A 956 43.84 -26.36 9.81
N GLY A 957 43.00 -25.70 10.63
CA GLY A 957 43.36 -25.21 11.96
C GLY A 957 42.67 -23.89 12.31
N LEU A 958 43.27 -23.11 13.20
CA LEU A 958 42.81 -21.76 13.56
C LEU A 958 43.91 -20.70 13.42
N TYR A 959 43.49 -19.44 13.28
CA TYR A 959 44.37 -18.30 13.07
C TYR A 959 44.06 -17.18 14.08
N ILE A 960 45.10 -16.52 14.58
CA ILE A 960 45.00 -15.29 15.39
C ILE A 960 45.61 -14.15 14.60
N ILE A 961 44.89 -13.04 14.47
CA ILE A 961 45.33 -11.89 13.69
C ILE A 961 46.27 -11.03 14.56
N GLY A 962 47.55 -10.94 14.18
CA GLY A 962 48.53 -10.05 14.83
C GLY A 962 48.67 -8.69 14.14
N ALA A 963 48.48 -8.63 12.82
CA ALA A 963 48.42 -7.39 12.04
C ALA A 963 47.60 -7.58 10.77
N GLY A 964 47.11 -6.47 10.18
CA GLY A 964 46.26 -6.49 8.98
C GLY A 964 44.76 -6.66 9.30
N VAL A 965 43.94 -6.87 8.27
CA VAL A 965 42.50 -7.19 8.42
C VAL A 965 42.12 -8.30 7.46
N LEU A 966 41.37 -9.26 7.98
CA LEU A 966 40.75 -10.33 7.23
C LEU A 966 39.25 -10.03 7.08
N ARG A 967 38.68 -10.27 5.91
CA ARG A 967 37.25 -10.19 5.66
C ARG A 967 36.70 -11.60 5.47
N ALA A 968 35.73 -11.99 6.28
CA ALA A 968 34.92 -13.17 6.07
C ALA A 968 33.67 -12.82 5.24
N THR A 969 33.32 -13.69 4.30
CA THR A 969 32.13 -13.57 3.46
C THR A 969 31.30 -14.85 3.58
N TYR A 970 30.11 -14.71 4.17
CA TYR A 970 29.16 -15.79 4.44
C TYR A 970 28.09 -15.84 3.34
N SER A 971 27.96 -16.99 2.67
CA SER A 971 26.90 -17.24 1.68
C SER A 971 25.94 -18.31 2.20
N PHE A 972 24.69 -17.91 2.50
CA PHE A 972 23.68 -18.81 3.07
C PHE A 972 22.82 -19.50 2.00
N ALA A 973 22.47 -18.80 0.93
CA ALA A 973 21.70 -19.32 -0.19
C ALA A 973 21.96 -18.49 -1.46
N ALA A 974 21.77 -19.08 -2.65
CA ALA A 974 22.09 -18.45 -3.94
C ALA A 974 21.26 -17.20 -4.31
N HIS A 975 20.30 -16.80 -3.47
CA HIS A 975 19.41 -15.65 -3.66
C HIS A 975 19.34 -14.76 -2.39
N THR A 976 20.34 -14.85 -1.52
CA THR A 976 20.48 -14.01 -0.32
C THR A 976 21.81 -13.27 -0.42
N ASP A 977 21.80 -11.97 -0.17
CA ASP A 977 23.03 -11.17 -0.20
C ASP A 977 24.05 -11.71 0.80
N ALA A 978 25.29 -11.84 0.36
CA ALA A 978 26.37 -12.33 1.20
C ALA A 978 26.62 -11.36 2.36
N ILE A 979 26.91 -11.90 3.54
CA ILE A 979 27.25 -11.09 4.72
C ILE A 979 28.76 -10.98 4.81
N GLU A 980 29.26 -9.76 4.84
CA GLU A 980 30.66 -9.47 5.13
C GLU A 980 30.84 -9.26 6.64
N GLU A 981 31.90 -9.83 7.20
CA GLU A 981 32.36 -9.61 8.57
C GLU A 981 33.85 -9.23 8.53
N SER A 982 34.23 -8.17 9.23
CA SER A 982 35.61 -7.66 9.26
C SER A 982 36.31 -8.09 10.54
N MET A 983 37.44 -8.79 10.42
CA MET A 983 38.21 -9.34 11.53
C MET A 983 39.56 -8.62 11.65
N VAL A 984 39.86 -8.12 12.85
CA VAL A 984 40.97 -7.17 13.11
C VAL A 984 42.03 -7.76 14.04
N PRO A 985 43.20 -7.12 14.25
CA PRO A 985 44.22 -7.62 15.18
C PRO A 985 43.67 -7.84 16.60
N GLY A 986 44.15 -8.89 17.27
CA GLY A 986 43.62 -9.35 18.56
C GLY A 986 42.29 -10.09 18.46
N THR A 987 41.95 -10.66 17.28
CA THR A 987 40.77 -11.53 17.08
C THR A 987 41.13 -12.85 16.39
N LEU A 988 40.18 -13.79 16.42
CA LEU A 988 40.33 -15.15 15.89
C LEU A 988 39.64 -15.29 14.52
N ALA A 989 40.18 -16.17 13.69
CA ALA A 989 39.58 -16.60 12.43
C ALA A 989 39.70 -18.11 12.22
N GLY A 990 38.61 -18.74 11.76
CA GLY A 990 38.54 -20.18 11.47
C GLY A 990 38.38 -21.08 12.71
N GLU A 991 38.25 -20.48 13.90
CA GLU A 991 38.28 -21.11 15.21
C GLU A 991 37.23 -22.22 15.42
N LEU A 992 35.99 -22.01 14.98
CA LEU A 992 34.91 -23.01 15.14
C LEU A 992 35.09 -24.20 14.20
N SER A 993 35.39 -23.97 12.93
CA SER A 993 35.65 -25.05 11.95
C SER A 993 36.90 -25.86 12.34
N GLY A 994 37.97 -25.19 12.76
CA GLY A 994 39.24 -25.81 13.17
C GLY A 994 39.12 -26.69 14.42
N LEU A 995 38.45 -26.22 15.48
CA LEU A 995 38.27 -27.02 16.69
C LEU A 995 37.24 -28.15 16.54
N ALA A 996 36.32 -28.06 15.57
CA ALA A 996 35.27 -29.05 15.37
C ALA A 996 35.60 -30.11 14.31
N GLY A 997 36.70 -29.96 13.55
CA GLY A 997 36.98 -30.80 12.38
C GLY A 997 35.91 -30.68 11.27
N LEU A 998 35.25 -29.52 11.18
CA LEU A 998 34.14 -29.27 10.25
C LEU A 998 34.56 -28.33 9.11
N PRO A 999 33.95 -28.41 7.92
CA PRO A 999 34.25 -27.52 6.80
C PRO A 999 34.19 -26.03 7.16
N ARG A 1000 34.96 -25.23 6.43
CA ARG A 1000 35.05 -23.77 6.59
C ARG A 1000 33.69 -23.12 6.32
N ASN A 1001 33.20 -22.35 7.29
CA ASN A 1001 31.85 -21.76 7.30
C ASN A 1001 31.70 -20.45 6.49
N ALA A 1002 32.82 -19.84 6.08
CA ALA A 1002 32.87 -18.61 5.28
C ALA A 1002 34.08 -18.63 4.34
N THR A 1003 34.04 -17.80 3.30
CA THR A 1003 35.24 -17.49 2.49
C THR A 1003 36.00 -16.36 3.17
N VAL A 1004 37.30 -16.53 3.44
CA VAL A 1004 38.10 -15.53 4.17
C VAL A 1004 39.24 -15.02 3.31
N VAL A 1005 39.34 -13.69 3.20
CA VAL A 1005 40.31 -12.98 2.35
C VAL A 1005 41.04 -11.92 3.17
N ALA A 1006 42.36 -11.84 3.04
CA ALA A 1006 43.15 -10.75 3.58
C ALA A 1006 42.85 -9.46 2.80
N GLU A 1007 41.96 -8.62 3.33
CA GLU A 1007 41.62 -7.32 2.72
C GLU A 1007 42.83 -6.38 2.73
N ARG A 1008 43.68 -6.51 3.75
CA ARG A 1008 45.00 -5.87 3.83
C ARG A 1008 46.07 -6.92 4.11
N ALA A 1009 47.31 -6.63 3.74
CA ALA A 1009 48.44 -7.49 4.07
C ALA A 1009 48.49 -7.75 5.58
N ALA A 1010 48.56 -9.02 5.98
CA ALA A 1010 48.31 -9.45 7.34
C ALA A 1010 49.42 -10.37 7.86
N VAL A 1011 49.66 -10.29 9.17
CA VAL A 1011 50.54 -11.21 9.92
C VAL A 1011 49.63 -11.99 10.84
N LEU A 1012 49.67 -13.31 10.70
CA LEU A 1012 48.78 -14.26 11.36
C LEU A 1012 49.61 -15.26 12.15
N TRP A 1013 49.06 -15.71 13.27
CA TRP A 1013 49.60 -16.80 14.06
C TRP A 1013 48.70 -18.00 13.92
N TYR A 1014 49.21 -19.03 13.26
CA TYR A 1014 48.49 -20.23 12.84
C TYR A 1014 48.74 -21.37 13.83
N LEU A 1015 47.69 -22.09 14.20
CA LEU A 1015 47.73 -23.33 14.95
C LEU A 1015 47.02 -24.41 14.12
N GLY A 1016 47.82 -25.22 13.42
CA GLY A 1016 47.34 -26.33 12.60
C GLY A 1016 46.97 -27.57 13.44
N GLU A 1017 46.25 -28.50 12.83
CA GLU A 1017 45.75 -29.72 13.50
C GLU A 1017 46.86 -30.54 14.18
N GLU A 1018 48.02 -30.73 13.52
CA GLU A 1018 49.17 -31.45 14.11
C GLU A 1018 49.79 -30.72 15.32
N ALA A 1019 49.74 -29.39 15.35
CA ALA A 1019 50.23 -28.59 16.48
C ALA A 1019 49.24 -28.61 17.66
N LEU A 1020 47.93 -28.64 17.37
CA LEU A 1020 46.88 -28.85 18.37
C LEU A 1020 46.95 -30.26 18.97
N GLY A 1021 47.14 -31.30 18.14
CA GLY A 1021 47.33 -32.68 18.61
C GLY A 1021 48.58 -32.85 19.47
N ARG A 1022 49.69 -32.18 19.14
CA ARG A 1022 50.88 -32.09 20.02
C ARG A 1022 50.55 -31.42 21.35
N LEU A 1023 49.84 -30.29 21.34
CA LEU A 1023 49.43 -29.58 22.56
C LEU A 1023 48.57 -30.48 23.49
N GLU A 1024 47.66 -31.29 22.92
CA GLU A 1024 46.85 -32.26 23.68
C GLU A 1024 47.65 -33.40 24.30
N VAL A 1025 48.67 -33.92 23.60
CA VAL A 1025 49.52 -35.01 24.09
C VAL A 1025 50.58 -34.53 25.09
N GLU A 1026 51.24 -33.41 24.80
CA GLU A 1026 52.34 -32.87 25.61
C GLU A 1026 51.81 -32.16 26.87
N ASN A 1027 50.70 -31.42 26.78
CA ASN A 1027 50.18 -30.59 27.87
C ASN A 1027 48.63 -30.61 27.92
N PRO A 1028 47.97 -31.74 28.25
CA PRO A 1028 46.51 -31.90 28.16
C PRO A 1028 45.68 -30.89 28.98
N GLU A 1029 46.18 -30.39 30.12
CA GLU A 1029 45.49 -29.34 30.88
C GLU A 1029 45.58 -27.95 30.20
N LEU A 1030 46.70 -27.68 29.53
CA LEU A 1030 46.90 -26.47 28.74
C LEU A 1030 45.99 -26.49 27.51
N ALA A 1031 45.89 -27.62 26.82
CA ALA A 1031 45.00 -27.84 25.69
C ALA A 1031 43.51 -27.62 26.05
N ARG A 1032 43.06 -28.24 27.14
CA ARG A 1032 41.69 -28.06 27.67
C ARG A 1032 41.41 -26.60 28.03
N THR A 1033 42.38 -25.93 28.66
CA THR A 1033 42.25 -24.52 29.02
C THR A 1033 42.17 -23.64 27.77
N PHE A 1034 43.06 -23.84 26.79
CA PHE A 1034 43.05 -23.11 25.52
C PHE A 1034 41.75 -23.29 24.75
N THR A 1035 41.26 -24.53 24.60
CA THR A 1035 39.98 -24.84 23.95
C THR A 1035 38.81 -24.11 24.64
N ALA A 1036 38.79 -24.09 25.97
CA ALA A 1036 37.79 -23.35 26.74
C ALA A 1036 37.90 -21.81 26.60
N LEU A 1037 39.07 -21.26 26.26
CA LEU A 1037 39.25 -19.84 25.96
C LEU A 1037 38.77 -19.49 24.54
N VAL A 1038 39.12 -20.32 23.55
CA VAL A 1038 38.66 -20.16 22.17
C VAL A 1038 37.14 -20.25 22.10
N LEU A 1039 36.51 -21.23 22.76
CA LEU A 1039 35.04 -21.36 22.79
C LEU A 1039 34.34 -20.15 23.46
N LYS A 1040 34.95 -19.52 24.47
CA LYS A 1040 34.43 -18.26 25.07
C LYS A 1040 34.47 -17.09 24.10
N ALA A 1041 35.58 -16.93 23.38
CA ALA A 1041 35.74 -15.86 22.38
C ALA A 1041 34.78 -16.08 21.19
N ALA A 1042 34.79 -17.28 20.60
CA ALA A 1042 33.98 -17.65 19.45
C ALA A 1042 32.47 -17.49 19.72
N LYS A 1043 32.00 -17.81 20.93
CA LYS A 1043 30.58 -17.58 21.30
C LYS A 1043 30.22 -16.10 21.26
N LEU A 1044 31.07 -15.22 21.77
CA LEU A 1044 30.82 -13.77 21.81
C LEU A 1044 30.94 -13.11 20.42
N ASP A 1045 31.80 -13.65 19.55
CA ASP A 1045 31.85 -13.26 18.14
C ASP A 1045 30.54 -13.67 17.43
N PHE A 1046 30.12 -14.93 17.59
CA PHE A 1046 28.90 -15.46 16.99
C PHE A 1046 27.61 -14.78 17.50
N ASP A 1047 27.50 -14.51 18.81
CA ASP A 1047 26.38 -13.74 19.39
C ASP A 1047 26.28 -12.33 18.75
N THR A 1048 27.41 -11.71 18.37
CA THR A 1048 27.45 -10.40 17.71
C THR A 1048 26.98 -10.49 16.26
N LEU A 1049 27.51 -11.45 15.49
CA LEU A 1049 27.11 -11.69 14.10
C LEU A 1049 25.63 -12.10 13.99
N LEU A 1050 25.12 -12.87 14.95
CA LEU A 1050 23.71 -13.25 15.01
C LEU A 1050 22.79 -12.06 15.31
N SER A 1051 23.24 -11.10 16.15
CA SER A 1051 22.50 -9.86 16.40
C SER A 1051 22.39 -9.00 15.13
N ALA A 1052 23.52 -8.78 14.43
CA ALA A 1052 23.55 -8.04 13.17
C ALA A 1052 22.76 -8.73 12.03
N LEU A 1053 22.61 -10.07 12.08
CA LEU A 1053 21.72 -10.85 11.22
C LEU A 1053 20.24 -10.59 11.54
N ALA A 1054 19.87 -10.61 12.82
CA ALA A 1054 18.49 -10.47 13.27
C ALA A 1054 17.91 -9.07 12.99
N THR A 1055 18.73 -8.02 12.99
CA THR A 1055 18.28 -6.64 12.77
C THR A 1055 18.14 -6.24 11.29
N ARG A 1056 18.55 -7.10 10.36
CA ARG A 1056 18.28 -6.94 8.92
C ARG A 1056 16.89 -7.43 8.45
N GLN A 1057 16.13 -8.12 9.31
CA GLN A 1057 14.84 -8.74 8.93
C GLN A 1057 13.63 -7.85 9.25
#